data_AF-A0A179GEY7-F1
#
_entry.id   AF-A0A179GEY7-F1
#
_cell.length_a   1.000
_cell.length_b   1.000
_cell.length_c   1.000
_cell.angle_alpha   90.00
_cell.angle_beta   90.00
_cell.angle_gamma   90.00
#
_symmetry.space_group_name_H-M   'P 1'
#
loop_
_entity.id
_entity.type
_entity.pdbx_description
1 polymer ?
#
loop_
_entity_poly.entity_id
_entity_poly.type
_entity_poly.pdbx_seq_one_letter_code
_entity_poly.pdbx_strand_id
1 'polypeptide(L)'
;MLLSASVAAALAASASAQLIWNARSNAPTSPHAITVDDHTSHHDTHQRPMGTGDHQTAHGSAPFKTGQYTLKAQDNKTCPTHGESQWTGTVDVSDAHRLFFWFFESRNDPANDPIIVWMNGGPGGSSMVGLFNELGPCIFDLDSAEPSVNPWAWNNNASLLFLDQPAGVGFASLAEGAPMPAADLDGAESFQSFLNIFFGEIFPEKAGLPIHLAAESYGGHYGPVYLKHILDSRAYDSKSAFRGNITSLILVDALLDWTGNAVGTYELLCSDFRGRDIINATACDNIRHAIPEVERLGMSCDLSQDGHECVALDEQYMGQIDVYYRELINSGKRSPFNIHQECPNLPLCYPGKGDFTRYLNQEHVKAALGFPSSFVYSGINLALNDAYVRGHDPLKPTTRELAAVLDAYEQPGLGSDIRVLVLNGNEDYIVNTPGQKFIYDYLVRWSGQADYRLARWRELPRELAAEGFWKGTDDGSRKVACDHTQPVCNRCRATGREGECTYTISSSRPVRAWAVGSARPVAGERPRQSLSQSLSQGSPSTGAAEARPAAQPRASLLPTAGFPDGPPSDVVTPSPSSEDQASGPPSARPGPGFFGILSHSAVYEETKNTLSLLQGFRPCLPGHGDAAQAQFRDPSQVLSSPVREMCMVVLRSIPCPPQGHISLRMSPHPYDGWARVAAQRVLAGLYERFGSHLGTNRTNAQLEEMALFLSRNTARPFNDNEPDPDRWMGQFSGQNLRWESLGLLFTFRELGGEPLSDADHDIDQFTCGLTKHWPEVAQVCLGLCVDLTRRFSDGNSLLLQLCIRRTVAESILSGDASASTWRCLAESVSLMTFLGLHDETESPDYRPTLSSESRRRIAAHVFIMDKVVVLFTGRPPLIGHRYASTPLPLDLPDQVLLAGDEAIARASESLDERGWNTEGGLYSSTSLRSRLMIALIRDELIEIALGRWKQTPFEKLQAIKERQLQTMAEFPLSLIYQPGELDSRSSSPGRVYAKLLIQLEHLQNLFVADRLLLRRGDLDQGDLLLTSFEMVSLTLLFWTNKDRFALARPDFAWLVMAYATPAGGILCMELLNPSFTGAHPRNAKITRSSIIQNLSLLIGFLDWIGTGAANGNLCANCSAVIQHVLDHTLNTTGSSSWPPEALDAMQLDFNFELFDTFEWLRTDLSNE
;
A
#
# COMPACT_ATOMS: atom_id res chain seq x y z
N MET A 1 -32.22 22.63 -49.02
CA MET A 1 -32.07 22.75 -47.55
C MET A 1 -31.70 21.34 -47.08
N LEU A 2 -30.42 20.97 -47.19
CA LEU A 2 -29.43 21.19 -46.13
C LEU A 2 -29.90 20.47 -44.87
N LEU A 3 -29.88 19.13 -44.86
CA LEU A 3 -28.70 18.34 -44.45
C LEU A 3 -28.19 18.83 -43.09
N SER A 4 -28.96 18.51 -42.06
CA SER A 4 -28.82 19.00 -40.70
C SER A 4 -28.08 17.99 -39.82
N ALA A 5 -26.95 18.41 -39.25
CA ALA A 5 -26.25 17.81 -38.10
C ALA A 5 -26.04 16.28 -38.13
N SER A 6 -24.95 15.83 -38.73
CA SER A 6 -24.57 14.40 -38.79
C SER A 6 -24.12 13.80 -37.45
N VAL A 7 -23.89 14.62 -36.43
CA VAL A 7 -23.51 14.20 -35.06
C VAL A 7 -24.34 15.00 -34.07
N ALA A 8 -25.59 14.58 -33.90
CA ALA A 8 -26.27 14.80 -32.63
C ALA A 8 -25.68 13.83 -31.60
N ALA A 9 -24.48 14.15 -31.10
CA ALA A 9 -23.77 13.45 -30.02
C ALA A 9 -23.56 11.92 -30.31
N ALA A 10 -23.12 11.02 -29.42
CA ALA A 10 -23.09 11.02 -27.95
C ALA A 10 -24.47 11.22 -27.28
N LEU A 11 -25.56 11.00 -28.03
CA LEU A 11 -26.93 11.37 -27.63
C LEU A 11 -27.52 10.52 -26.49
N ALA A 12 -26.81 9.46 -26.10
CA ALA A 12 -26.76 8.85 -24.78
C ALA A 12 -25.61 7.84 -24.76
N ALA A 13 -24.96 7.65 -23.61
CA ALA A 13 -23.94 6.62 -23.39
C ALA A 13 -24.59 5.21 -23.19
N SER A 14 -25.55 4.87 -24.05
CA SER A 14 -26.14 3.54 -24.12
C SER A 14 -25.27 2.67 -25.05
N ALA A 15 -24.63 1.59 -24.60
CA ALA A 15 -25.13 0.73 -23.52
C ALA A 15 -24.14 -0.35 -22.97
N SER A 16 -23.59 -0.20 -21.74
CA SER A 16 -23.63 -1.20 -20.63
C SER A 16 -22.61 -0.96 -19.48
N ALA A 17 -23.07 -0.59 -18.27
CA ALA A 17 -22.31 -0.87 -17.03
C ALA A 17 -23.13 -0.67 -15.72
N GLN A 18 -23.49 -1.77 -15.01
CA GLN A 18 -24.21 -1.70 -13.72
C GLN A 18 -24.00 -2.93 -12.81
N LEU A 19 -24.13 -2.83 -11.49
CA LEU A 19 -24.54 -1.69 -10.67
C LEU A 19 -23.64 -1.62 -9.42
N ILE A 20 -22.85 -0.56 -9.28
CA ILE A 20 -22.02 -0.38 -8.08
C ILE A 20 -22.93 -0.16 -6.87
N TRP A 21 -22.59 -0.85 -5.78
CA TRP A 21 -23.28 -0.95 -4.49
C TRP A 21 -24.67 -1.60 -4.48
N ASN A 22 -24.67 -2.94 -4.43
CA ASN A 22 -25.76 -3.69 -3.80
C ASN A 22 -25.92 -3.30 -2.32
N ALA A 23 -27.17 -3.13 -1.88
CA ALA A 23 -27.52 -2.32 -0.70
C ALA A 23 -27.05 -2.88 0.66
N ARG A 24 -26.52 -2.00 1.52
CA ARG A 24 -26.50 -2.17 2.99
C ARG A 24 -27.51 -1.27 3.69
N SER A 25 -28.76 -1.71 3.63
CA SER A 25 -29.79 -1.54 4.68
C SER A 25 -29.87 -0.21 5.45
N ASN A 26 -30.82 0.66 5.07
CA ASN A 26 -31.64 1.42 6.03
C ASN A 26 -32.85 2.10 5.36
N ALA A 27 -34.06 1.63 5.68
CA ALA A 27 -35.31 2.36 5.47
C ALA A 27 -36.23 2.08 6.69
N PRO A 28 -36.93 3.09 7.25
CA PRO A 28 -37.61 2.95 8.53
C PRO A 28 -38.90 2.13 8.43
N THR A 29 -39.17 1.30 9.43
CA THR A 29 -40.36 0.46 9.50
C THR A 29 -41.60 1.26 9.93
N SER A 30 -42.69 1.10 9.18
CA SER A 30 -44.06 1.44 9.62
C SER A 30 -45.05 0.43 9.00
N PRO A 31 -45.90 -0.24 9.78
CA PRO A 31 -46.65 -1.40 9.28
C PRO A 31 -48.09 -1.06 8.86
N HIS A 32 -48.41 -1.24 7.57
CA HIS A 32 -49.75 -1.66 7.15
C HIS A 32 -49.67 -2.50 5.87
N ALA A 33 -50.28 -3.69 5.89
CA ALA A 33 -50.26 -4.62 4.78
C ALA A 33 -51.37 -4.34 3.76
N ILE A 34 -51.03 -4.40 2.48
CA ILE A 34 -51.95 -4.72 1.39
C ILE A 34 -51.31 -5.87 0.61
N THR A 35 -52.01 -6.99 0.52
CA THR A 35 -51.55 -8.19 -0.18
C THR A 35 -51.71 -8.04 -1.69
N VAL A 36 -50.67 -8.40 -2.44
CA VAL A 36 -50.72 -8.76 -3.86
C VAL A 36 -50.00 -10.10 -3.98
N ASP A 37 -50.56 -11.03 -4.76
CA ASP A 37 -50.20 -12.45 -4.65
C ASP A 37 -48.77 -12.79 -5.13
N ASP A 38 -48.09 -13.63 -4.35
CA ASP A 38 -46.70 -14.05 -4.55
C ASP A 38 -46.62 -15.38 -5.34
N HIS A 39 -46.31 -15.30 -6.63
CA HIS A 39 -46.19 -16.46 -7.52
C HIS A 39 -45.12 -16.32 -8.63
N THR A 40 -43.90 -15.87 -8.29
CA THR A 40 -42.69 -16.15 -9.09
C THR A 40 -41.47 -16.39 -8.21
N SER A 41 -41.03 -17.64 -8.10
CA SER A 41 -39.79 -18.00 -7.40
C SER A 41 -38.55 -17.51 -8.15
N HIS A 42 -37.72 -16.69 -7.51
CA HIS A 42 -36.37 -16.41 -8.00
C HIS A 42 -35.52 -17.69 -8.01
N HIS A 43 -35.00 -18.06 -9.17
CA HIS A 43 -34.01 -19.13 -9.33
C HIS A 43 -32.59 -18.54 -9.31
N ASP A 44 -31.67 -19.17 -8.59
CA ASP A 44 -30.24 -18.87 -8.65
C ASP A 44 -29.66 -19.16 -10.04
N THR A 45 -29.55 -18.13 -10.88
CA THR A 45 -28.95 -18.23 -12.22
C THR A 45 -27.43 -18.10 -12.18
N HIS A 46 -26.78 -19.07 -11.54
CA HIS A 46 -25.40 -19.39 -11.93
C HIS A 46 -25.40 -19.75 -13.43
N GLN A 47 -24.66 -19.01 -14.28
CA GLN A 47 -24.45 -19.37 -15.68
C GLN A 47 -23.54 -20.61 -15.80
N ARG A 48 -24.11 -21.78 -15.49
CA ARG A 48 -23.51 -23.11 -15.66
C ARG A 48 -24.35 -23.92 -16.64
N PRO A 49 -23.75 -24.74 -17.52
CA PRO A 49 -24.48 -25.75 -18.28
C PRO A 49 -24.82 -26.98 -17.40
N MET A 50 -25.55 -26.78 -16.28
CA MET A 50 -25.98 -27.91 -15.43
C MET A 50 -27.21 -28.59 -16.04
N GLY A 51 -27.01 -29.76 -16.65
CA GLY A 51 -28.09 -30.69 -16.94
C GLY A 51 -28.50 -31.44 -15.68
N THR A 52 -29.81 -31.48 -15.38
CA THR A 52 -30.37 -32.30 -14.30
C THR A 52 -31.56 -33.10 -14.83
N GLY A 53 -31.43 -34.42 -14.95
CA GLY A 53 -32.45 -35.29 -15.53
C GLY A 53 -32.05 -36.77 -15.53
N ASP A 54 -32.31 -37.44 -14.40
CA ASP A 54 -32.21 -38.89 -14.18
C ASP A 54 -30.85 -39.61 -14.29
N HIS A 55 -30.78 -40.77 -13.65
CA HIS A 55 -29.60 -41.62 -13.55
C HIS A 55 -29.26 -42.33 -14.87
N GLN A 56 -28.37 -41.75 -15.68
CA GLN A 56 -27.55 -42.52 -16.62
C GLN A 56 -26.22 -41.82 -16.95
N THR A 57 -25.15 -42.61 -17.04
CA THR A 57 -23.79 -42.12 -17.31
C THR A 57 -23.64 -41.69 -18.77
N ALA A 58 -23.54 -40.39 -19.03
CA ALA A 58 -23.31 -39.84 -20.36
C ALA A 58 -22.33 -38.65 -20.32
N HIS A 59 -21.21 -38.82 -21.03
CA HIS A 59 -20.24 -37.79 -21.47
C HIS A 59 -20.26 -36.41 -20.79
N GLY A 60 -19.40 -36.22 -19.80
CA GLY A 60 -19.00 -34.88 -19.37
C GLY A 60 -18.28 -34.12 -20.48
N SER A 61 -18.42 -32.79 -20.50
CA SER A 61 -17.62 -31.91 -21.36
C SER A 61 -16.13 -32.10 -21.06
N ALA A 62 -15.29 -32.12 -22.10
CA ALA A 62 -13.85 -32.11 -21.89
C ALA A 62 -13.43 -30.86 -21.09
N PRO A 63 -12.46 -30.98 -20.16
CA PRO A 63 -11.91 -29.81 -19.48
C PRO A 63 -11.31 -28.85 -20.51
N PHE A 64 -11.32 -27.56 -20.19
CA PHE A 64 -10.69 -26.56 -21.04
C PHE A 64 -9.19 -26.85 -21.14
N LYS A 65 -8.59 -26.51 -22.28
CA LYS A 65 -7.16 -26.70 -22.50
C LYS A 65 -6.58 -25.53 -23.26
N THR A 66 -5.67 -24.82 -22.59
CA THR A 66 -4.94 -23.66 -23.11
C THR A 66 -4.50 -23.87 -24.57
N GLY A 67 -4.89 -22.95 -25.45
CA GLY A 67 -4.62 -23.00 -26.90
C GLY A 67 -5.70 -23.69 -27.74
N GLN A 68 -6.70 -24.36 -27.15
CA GLN A 68 -7.85 -24.84 -27.94
C GLN A 68 -8.76 -23.66 -28.33
N TYR A 69 -9.26 -23.70 -29.57
CA TYR A 69 -10.21 -22.71 -30.05
C TYR A 69 -11.27 -23.32 -30.97
N THR A 70 -12.36 -22.58 -31.15
CA THR A 70 -13.36 -22.82 -32.20
C THR A 70 -13.40 -21.63 -33.14
N LEU A 71 -13.68 -21.88 -34.42
CA LEU A 71 -13.89 -20.84 -35.44
C LEU A 71 -15.05 -21.28 -36.33
N LYS A 72 -16.07 -20.42 -36.45
CA LYS A 72 -17.28 -20.68 -37.24
C LYS A 72 -17.64 -19.43 -38.03
N ALA A 73 -17.62 -19.52 -39.36
CA ALA A 73 -18.14 -18.48 -40.22
C ALA A 73 -19.66 -18.35 -40.00
N GLN A 74 -20.13 -17.10 -39.88
CA GLN A 74 -21.55 -16.77 -39.75
C GLN A 74 -22.14 -16.38 -41.11
N ASP A 75 -23.47 -16.39 -41.21
CA ASP A 75 -24.18 -15.78 -42.33
C ASP A 75 -25.09 -14.64 -41.88
N ASN A 76 -25.58 -13.85 -42.83
CA ASN A 76 -26.27 -12.58 -42.58
C ASN A 76 -27.67 -12.72 -41.95
N LYS A 77 -27.98 -13.85 -41.30
CA LYS A 77 -29.18 -14.07 -40.49
C LYS A 77 -28.99 -13.75 -39.00
N THR A 78 -27.78 -13.89 -38.46
CA THR A 78 -27.47 -13.62 -37.03
C THR A 78 -27.01 -12.18 -36.77
N CYS A 79 -26.30 -11.60 -37.74
CA CYS A 79 -26.02 -10.17 -37.83
C CYS A 79 -26.07 -9.80 -39.32
N PRO A 80 -27.08 -9.05 -39.79
CA PRO A 80 -27.17 -8.62 -41.18
C PRO A 80 -26.06 -7.62 -41.55
N THR A 81 -25.28 -7.93 -42.58
CA THR A 81 -24.17 -7.09 -43.06
C THR A 81 -24.34 -6.71 -44.54
N HIS A 82 -23.42 -5.92 -45.09
CA HIS A 82 -23.36 -5.62 -46.53
C HIS A 82 -22.75 -6.77 -47.37
N GLY A 83 -22.29 -7.84 -46.72
CA GLY A 83 -21.69 -9.02 -47.36
C GLY A 83 -20.23 -9.24 -47.00
N GLU A 84 -19.67 -8.42 -46.09
CA GLU A 84 -18.36 -8.65 -45.48
C GLU A 84 -18.34 -9.96 -44.66
N SER A 85 -17.15 -10.58 -44.59
CA SER A 85 -16.92 -11.82 -43.85
C SER A 85 -17.11 -11.62 -42.34
N GLN A 86 -17.70 -12.63 -41.69
CA GLN A 86 -17.87 -12.64 -40.24
C GLN A 86 -17.68 -14.04 -39.65
N TRP A 87 -17.07 -14.11 -38.47
CA TRP A 87 -16.82 -15.35 -37.74
C TRP A 87 -17.08 -15.18 -36.25
N THR A 88 -17.53 -16.25 -35.61
CA THR A 88 -17.64 -16.38 -34.16
C THR A 88 -16.76 -17.51 -33.68
N GLY A 89 -16.23 -17.41 -32.47
CA GLY A 89 -15.43 -18.46 -31.89
C GLY A 89 -15.23 -18.34 -30.40
N THR A 90 -14.63 -19.38 -29.83
CA THR A 90 -14.21 -19.43 -28.43
C THR A 90 -12.73 -19.75 -28.37
N VAL A 91 -12.02 -19.24 -27.35
CA VAL A 91 -10.60 -19.53 -27.12
C VAL A 91 -10.39 -19.90 -25.66
N ASP A 92 -9.77 -21.06 -25.43
CA ASP A 92 -9.29 -21.53 -24.13
C ASP A 92 -7.97 -20.81 -23.84
N VAL A 93 -8.07 -19.69 -23.12
CA VAL A 93 -6.93 -18.81 -22.81
C VAL A 93 -6.15 -19.29 -21.58
N SER A 94 -6.76 -20.17 -20.79
CA SER A 94 -6.12 -21.02 -19.78
C SER A 94 -6.94 -22.31 -19.63
N ASP A 95 -6.44 -23.28 -18.85
CA ASP A 95 -7.19 -24.49 -18.49
C ASP A 95 -8.41 -24.20 -17.57
N ALA A 96 -8.58 -22.94 -17.15
CA ALA A 96 -9.73 -22.45 -16.35
C ALA A 96 -10.66 -21.50 -17.12
N HIS A 97 -10.16 -20.76 -18.11
CA HIS A 97 -10.85 -19.63 -18.74
C HIS A 97 -11.05 -19.84 -20.25
N ARG A 98 -12.30 -19.63 -20.72
CA ARG A 98 -12.67 -19.60 -22.14
C ARG A 98 -13.31 -18.27 -22.49
N LEU A 99 -12.71 -17.49 -23.39
CA LEU A 99 -13.32 -16.26 -23.93
C LEU A 99 -14.11 -16.55 -25.20
N PHE A 100 -15.06 -15.68 -25.54
CA PHE A 100 -15.83 -15.73 -26.80
C PHE A 100 -15.59 -14.46 -27.63
N PHE A 101 -15.55 -14.60 -28.95
CA PHE A 101 -15.38 -13.48 -29.87
C PHE A 101 -16.34 -13.52 -31.05
N TRP A 102 -16.68 -12.33 -31.57
CA TRP A 102 -17.28 -12.15 -32.89
C TRP A 102 -16.41 -11.17 -33.70
N PHE A 103 -15.84 -11.65 -34.80
CA PHE A 103 -14.96 -10.92 -35.69
C PHE A 103 -15.67 -10.59 -37.01
N PHE A 104 -15.50 -9.37 -37.50
CA PHE A 104 -16.04 -8.87 -38.76
C PHE A 104 -14.94 -8.19 -39.56
N GLU A 105 -14.84 -8.49 -40.85
CA GLU A 105 -13.91 -7.81 -41.75
C GLU A 105 -14.33 -6.39 -42.10
N SER A 106 -13.35 -5.57 -42.48
CA SER A 106 -13.59 -4.24 -43.06
C SER A 106 -14.41 -4.32 -44.35
N ARG A 107 -15.34 -3.39 -44.51
CA ARG A 107 -16.12 -3.16 -45.74
C ARG A 107 -15.30 -2.50 -46.87
N ASN A 108 -14.11 -1.98 -46.56
CA ASN A 108 -13.25 -1.25 -47.48
C ASN A 108 -12.11 -2.13 -48.04
N ASP A 109 -11.05 -2.37 -47.27
CA ASP A 109 -9.93 -3.25 -47.64
C ASP A 109 -9.50 -4.11 -46.43
N PRO A 110 -10.15 -5.25 -46.18
CA PRO A 110 -9.85 -6.09 -45.01
C PRO A 110 -8.48 -6.79 -45.05
N ALA A 111 -7.68 -6.61 -46.10
CA ALA A 111 -6.30 -7.07 -46.19
C ALA A 111 -5.27 -6.02 -45.72
N ASN A 112 -5.65 -4.73 -45.65
CA ASN A 112 -4.75 -3.62 -45.31
C ASN A 112 -5.31 -2.65 -44.24
N ASP A 113 -6.62 -2.59 -44.07
CA ASP A 113 -7.29 -1.77 -43.03
C ASP A 113 -6.93 -2.25 -41.61
N PRO A 114 -6.92 -1.35 -40.62
CA PRO A 114 -6.56 -1.69 -39.24
C PRO A 114 -7.62 -2.55 -38.55
N ILE A 115 -7.29 -3.04 -37.35
CA ILE A 115 -8.17 -3.87 -36.53
C ILE A 115 -8.47 -3.17 -35.22
N ILE A 116 -9.75 -3.08 -34.86
CA ILE A 116 -10.19 -2.54 -33.57
C ILE A 116 -10.69 -3.72 -32.72
N VAL A 117 -10.02 -3.96 -31.60
CA VAL A 117 -10.47 -4.91 -30.57
C VAL A 117 -11.36 -4.14 -29.59
N TRP A 118 -12.64 -4.52 -29.50
CA TRP A 118 -13.64 -3.81 -28.71
C TRP A 118 -14.01 -4.57 -27.42
N MET A 119 -14.07 -3.84 -26.31
CA MET A 119 -14.43 -4.33 -24.98
C MET A 119 -15.44 -3.39 -24.29
N ASN A 120 -16.68 -3.83 -24.08
CA ASN A 120 -17.61 -3.13 -23.18
C ASN A 120 -17.13 -3.24 -21.71
N GLY A 121 -17.69 -2.40 -20.83
CA GLY A 121 -17.25 -2.24 -19.44
C GLY A 121 -17.97 -3.14 -18.41
N GLY A 122 -18.67 -2.54 -17.45
CA GLY A 122 -19.37 -3.23 -16.37
C GLY A 122 -18.86 -2.89 -14.95
N PRO A 123 -17.82 -3.58 -14.41
CA PRO A 123 -17.16 -4.77 -14.95
C PRO A 123 -18.14 -5.92 -15.20
N GLY A 124 -17.86 -6.73 -16.22
CA GLY A 124 -18.67 -7.90 -16.57
C GLY A 124 -19.77 -7.68 -17.62
N GLY A 125 -19.73 -6.58 -18.39
CA GLY A 125 -20.62 -6.32 -19.53
C GLY A 125 -20.14 -7.01 -20.81
N SER A 126 -21.06 -7.60 -21.57
CA SER A 126 -20.75 -8.31 -22.82
C SER A 126 -20.43 -7.34 -23.96
N SER A 127 -19.40 -7.64 -24.76
CA SER A 127 -19.05 -6.83 -25.93
C SER A 127 -20.03 -7.01 -27.10
N MET A 128 -21.02 -7.90 -26.95
CA MET A 128 -22.15 -7.97 -27.86
C MET A 128 -23.06 -6.74 -27.75
N VAL A 129 -23.00 -5.94 -26.69
CA VAL A 129 -23.84 -4.73 -26.61
C VAL A 129 -23.31 -3.63 -27.52
N GLY A 130 -21.98 -3.37 -27.51
CA GLY A 130 -21.33 -2.50 -28.49
C GLY A 130 -21.51 -2.98 -29.94
N LEU A 131 -21.61 -4.29 -30.15
CA LEU A 131 -21.97 -4.89 -31.44
C LEU A 131 -23.39 -4.48 -31.86
N PHE A 132 -24.41 -4.81 -31.05
CA PHE A 132 -25.82 -4.76 -31.47
C PHE A 132 -26.55 -3.42 -31.22
N ASN A 133 -26.03 -2.54 -30.36
CA ASN A 133 -26.70 -1.28 -30.00
C ASN A 133 -25.95 -0.02 -30.44
N GLU A 134 -24.68 -0.12 -30.83
CA GLU A 134 -23.75 1.02 -30.86
C GLU A 134 -22.99 1.16 -32.19
N LEU A 135 -21.94 0.36 -32.40
CA LEU A 135 -20.94 0.57 -33.45
C LEU A 135 -20.68 -0.64 -34.34
N GLY A 136 -21.28 -1.79 -34.04
CA GLY A 136 -21.14 -3.02 -34.84
C GLY A 136 -21.91 -2.99 -36.17
N PRO A 137 -21.70 -4.01 -37.02
CA PRO A 137 -22.15 -4.00 -38.42
C PRO A 137 -23.66 -4.09 -38.63
N CYS A 138 -24.38 -4.55 -37.61
CA CYS A 138 -25.84 -4.58 -37.50
C CYS A 138 -26.28 -3.86 -36.22
N ILE A 139 -27.51 -3.36 -36.17
CA ILE A 139 -28.05 -2.60 -35.03
C ILE A 139 -29.53 -2.92 -34.76
N PHE A 140 -29.99 -2.80 -33.52
CA PHE A 140 -31.43 -2.81 -33.21
C PHE A 140 -32.06 -1.43 -33.32
N ASP A 141 -32.99 -1.29 -34.25
CA ASP A 141 -33.95 -0.19 -34.30
C ASP A 141 -34.94 -0.25 -33.11
N LEU A 142 -35.55 0.89 -32.77
CA LEU A 142 -36.59 0.96 -31.73
C LEU A 142 -37.75 0.00 -32.03
N ASP A 143 -38.22 -0.70 -31.01
CA ASP A 143 -39.27 -1.72 -31.06
C ASP A 143 -39.02 -2.91 -32.03
N SER A 144 -37.82 -3.06 -32.59
CA SER A 144 -37.50 -4.20 -33.48
C SER A 144 -37.18 -5.48 -32.70
N ALA A 145 -37.68 -6.60 -33.21
CA ALA A 145 -37.37 -7.95 -32.71
C ALA A 145 -36.13 -8.58 -33.38
N GLU A 146 -35.68 -8.01 -34.50
CA GLU A 146 -34.58 -8.51 -35.34
C GLU A 146 -33.62 -7.34 -35.68
N PRO A 147 -32.31 -7.57 -35.78
CA PRO A 147 -31.34 -6.52 -36.11
C PRO A 147 -31.43 -6.10 -37.59
N SER A 148 -31.12 -4.83 -37.88
CA SER A 148 -30.98 -4.26 -39.23
C SER A 148 -29.50 -3.98 -39.56
N VAL A 149 -29.15 -3.68 -40.82
CA VAL A 149 -27.76 -3.36 -41.20
C VAL A 149 -27.42 -1.95 -40.72
N ASN A 150 -26.32 -1.79 -39.97
CA ASN A 150 -25.86 -0.48 -39.50
C ASN A 150 -25.00 0.21 -40.58
N PRO A 151 -25.44 1.33 -41.18
CA PRO A 151 -24.64 2.06 -42.17
C PRO A 151 -23.50 2.88 -41.53
N TRP A 152 -23.55 3.12 -40.21
CA TRP A 152 -22.58 3.92 -39.47
C TRP A 152 -21.55 3.08 -38.70
N ALA A 153 -21.54 1.76 -38.93
CA ALA A 153 -20.67 0.82 -38.24
C ALA A 153 -19.17 1.17 -38.39
N TRP A 154 -18.39 0.95 -37.34
CA TRP A 154 -16.95 1.19 -37.38
C TRP A 154 -16.21 0.25 -38.35
N ASN A 155 -16.83 -0.86 -38.76
CA ASN A 155 -16.26 -1.75 -39.78
C ASN A 155 -16.34 -1.20 -41.22
N ASN A 156 -16.82 0.05 -41.41
CA ASN A 156 -16.73 0.74 -42.69
C ASN A 156 -15.27 0.93 -43.17
N ASN A 157 -14.29 1.04 -42.26
CA ASN A 157 -12.86 1.27 -42.57
C ASN A 157 -11.87 0.56 -41.63
N ALA A 158 -12.32 -0.48 -40.92
CA ALA A 158 -11.51 -1.31 -40.03
C ALA A 158 -12.14 -2.71 -39.91
N SER A 159 -11.38 -3.72 -39.49
CA SER A 159 -11.99 -4.98 -39.04
C SER A 159 -12.30 -4.88 -37.54
N LEU A 160 -13.46 -5.37 -37.09
CA LEU A 160 -13.90 -5.27 -35.69
C LEU A 160 -13.85 -6.63 -35.00
N LEU A 161 -13.25 -6.68 -33.82
CA LEU A 161 -13.18 -7.86 -32.96
C LEU A 161 -13.87 -7.58 -31.62
N PHE A 162 -15.13 -7.99 -31.48
CA PHE A 162 -15.87 -7.90 -30.23
C PHE A 162 -15.50 -9.07 -29.34
N LEU A 163 -15.01 -8.81 -28.12
CA LEU A 163 -14.50 -9.83 -27.20
C LEU A 163 -15.31 -9.85 -25.90
N ASP A 164 -15.97 -10.96 -25.61
CA ASP A 164 -16.57 -11.21 -24.29
C ASP A 164 -15.47 -11.57 -23.29
N GLN A 165 -15.29 -10.68 -22.30
CA GLN A 165 -14.25 -10.74 -21.28
C GLN A 165 -14.72 -9.99 -20.02
N PRO A 166 -14.24 -10.31 -18.80
CA PRO A 166 -13.42 -11.48 -18.46
C PRO A 166 -14.15 -12.82 -18.63
N ALA A 167 -13.51 -13.93 -18.26
CA ALA A 167 -14.11 -15.25 -18.39
C ALA A 167 -15.40 -15.38 -17.52
N GLY A 168 -16.50 -15.80 -18.15
CA GLY A 168 -17.83 -15.84 -17.55
C GLY A 168 -18.77 -14.69 -17.97
N VAL A 169 -18.32 -13.74 -18.80
CA VAL A 169 -19.14 -12.66 -19.36
C VAL A 169 -19.82 -13.08 -20.66
N GLY A 170 -21.11 -12.77 -20.84
CA GLY A 170 -21.81 -12.98 -22.12
C GLY A 170 -21.83 -14.44 -22.57
N PHE A 171 -21.02 -14.76 -23.59
CA PHE A 171 -20.76 -16.11 -24.11
C PHE A 171 -19.41 -16.71 -23.64
N ALA A 172 -18.54 -15.95 -22.98
CA ALA A 172 -17.35 -16.46 -22.31
C ALA A 172 -17.74 -17.32 -21.09
N SER A 173 -16.88 -18.26 -20.71
CA SER A 173 -17.18 -19.26 -19.68
C SER A 173 -15.97 -19.66 -18.83
N LEU A 174 -16.26 -20.20 -17.66
CA LEU A 174 -15.30 -20.74 -16.70
C LEU A 174 -15.38 -22.28 -16.70
N ALA A 175 -14.25 -22.94 -16.43
CA ALA A 175 -14.22 -24.38 -16.22
C ALA A 175 -14.95 -24.77 -14.92
N GLU A 176 -15.37 -26.04 -14.81
CA GLU A 176 -16.07 -26.51 -13.60
C GLU A 176 -15.13 -26.45 -12.38
N GLY A 177 -15.55 -25.70 -11.35
CA GLY A 177 -14.77 -25.48 -10.13
C GLY A 177 -13.70 -24.38 -10.22
N ALA A 178 -13.54 -23.71 -11.37
CA ALA A 178 -12.65 -22.56 -11.48
C ALA A 178 -13.16 -21.37 -10.62
N PRO A 179 -12.27 -20.55 -10.04
CA PRO A 179 -12.64 -19.30 -9.39
C PRO A 179 -13.20 -18.31 -10.42
N MET A 180 -14.01 -17.36 -9.96
CA MET A 180 -14.50 -16.25 -10.77
C MET A 180 -13.49 -15.10 -10.74
N PRO A 181 -13.12 -14.50 -11.90
CA PRO A 181 -12.29 -13.30 -11.95
C PRO A 181 -12.83 -12.19 -11.04
N ALA A 182 -11.93 -11.53 -10.32
CA ALA A 182 -12.24 -10.52 -9.31
C ALA A 182 -11.31 -9.29 -9.33
N ALA A 183 -10.26 -9.30 -10.16
CA ALA A 183 -9.36 -8.15 -10.35
C ALA A 183 -9.04 -7.93 -11.84
N ASP A 184 -8.67 -6.70 -12.21
CA ASP A 184 -8.35 -6.32 -13.59
C ASP A 184 -7.22 -7.19 -14.19
N LEU A 185 -6.25 -7.62 -13.37
CA LEU A 185 -5.13 -8.46 -13.80
C LEU A 185 -5.54 -9.88 -14.24
N ASP A 186 -6.59 -10.47 -13.64
CA ASP A 186 -7.13 -11.79 -14.04
C ASP A 186 -7.58 -11.76 -15.51
N GLY A 187 -8.15 -10.63 -15.92
CA GLY A 187 -8.56 -10.34 -17.28
C GLY A 187 -7.38 -10.00 -18.20
N ALA A 188 -6.38 -9.27 -17.70
CA ALA A 188 -5.19 -8.87 -18.47
C ALA A 188 -4.37 -10.08 -18.97
N GLU A 189 -4.14 -11.08 -18.12
CA GLU A 189 -3.47 -12.34 -18.51
C GLU A 189 -4.30 -13.11 -19.55
N SER A 190 -5.60 -13.27 -19.27
CA SER A 190 -6.58 -13.92 -20.15
C SER A 190 -6.64 -13.25 -21.54
N PHE A 191 -6.56 -11.92 -21.58
CA PHE A 191 -6.57 -11.10 -22.79
C PHE A 191 -5.26 -11.21 -23.58
N GLN A 192 -4.10 -11.18 -22.92
CA GLN A 192 -2.82 -11.39 -23.59
C GLN A 192 -2.75 -12.79 -24.23
N SER A 193 -3.18 -13.84 -23.51
CA SER A 193 -3.31 -15.20 -24.08
C SER A 193 -4.27 -15.26 -25.25
N PHE A 194 -5.42 -14.56 -25.18
CA PHE A 194 -6.36 -14.44 -26.30
C PHE A 194 -5.70 -13.85 -27.55
N LEU A 195 -5.02 -12.70 -27.42
CA LEU A 195 -4.38 -12.03 -28.55
C LEU A 195 -3.30 -12.90 -29.19
N ASN A 196 -2.51 -13.64 -28.39
CA ASN A 196 -1.51 -14.57 -28.89
C ASN A 196 -2.13 -15.70 -29.73
N ILE A 197 -3.24 -16.31 -29.29
CA ILE A 197 -3.89 -17.41 -30.02
C ILE A 197 -4.62 -16.84 -31.27
N PHE A 198 -5.35 -15.73 -31.12
CA PHE A 198 -6.10 -15.11 -32.20
C PHE A 198 -5.19 -14.68 -33.36
N PHE A 199 -4.09 -13.98 -33.07
CA PHE A 199 -3.14 -13.50 -34.08
C PHE A 199 -1.95 -14.46 -34.34
N GLY A 200 -1.83 -15.56 -33.60
CA GLY A 200 -0.80 -16.59 -33.84
C GLY A 200 -1.33 -17.81 -34.61
N GLU A 201 -2.58 -18.19 -34.37
CA GLU A 201 -3.16 -19.45 -34.86
C GLU A 201 -4.45 -19.28 -35.67
N ILE A 202 -5.34 -18.35 -35.28
CA ILE A 202 -6.67 -18.20 -35.91
C ILE A 202 -6.62 -17.32 -37.17
N PHE A 203 -6.00 -16.15 -37.07
CA PHE A 203 -5.86 -15.15 -38.14
C PHE A 203 -4.41 -14.60 -38.21
N PRO A 204 -3.39 -15.44 -38.44
CA PRO A 204 -1.99 -15.04 -38.39
C PRO A 204 -1.60 -13.99 -39.45
N GLU A 205 -2.31 -13.94 -40.59
CA GLU A 205 -2.11 -12.92 -41.62
C GLU A 205 -2.49 -11.51 -41.17
N LYS A 206 -3.33 -11.38 -40.14
CA LYS A 206 -3.78 -10.11 -39.59
C LYS A 206 -2.80 -9.51 -38.56
N ALA A 207 -1.86 -10.30 -38.02
CA ALA A 207 -1.00 -9.92 -36.89
C ALA A 207 -0.08 -8.71 -37.12
N GLY A 208 0.25 -8.42 -38.39
CA GLY A 208 1.08 -7.28 -38.80
C GLY A 208 0.31 -5.98 -39.02
N LEU A 209 -1.02 -6.03 -39.11
CA LEU A 209 -1.87 -4.85 -39.31
C LEU A 209 -1.85 -3.94 -38.07
N PRO A 210 -2.13 -2.64 -38.19
CA PRO A 210 -2.26 -1.77 -37.02
C PRO A 210 -3.44 -2.24 -36.16
N ILE A 211 -3.15 -2.58 -34.90
CA ILE A 211 -4.14 -2.97 -33.89
C ILE A 211 -4.44 -1.76 -33.01
N HIS A 212 -5.72 -1.48 -32.83
CA HIS A 212 -6.27 -0.51 -31.90
C HIS A 212 -7.00 -1.28 -30.80
N LEU A 213 -6.64 -1.06 -29.54
CA LEU A 213 -7.43 -1.54 -28.41
C LEU A 213 -8.46 -0.48 -28.07
N ALA A 214 -9.74 -0.83 -27.97
CA ALA A 214 -10.83 0.09 -27.71
C ALA A 214 -11.74 -0.44 -26.59
N ALA A 215 -12.06 0.40 -25.62
CA ALA A 215 -12.91 0.01 -24.49
C ALA A 215 -13.75 1.17 -23.94
N GLU A 216 -14.94 0.85 -23.40
CA GLU A 216 -15.88 1.85 -22.86
C GLU A 216 -16.09 1.74 -21.34
N SER A 217 -16.49 2.83 -20.67
CA SER A 217 -16.94 2.79 -19.26
C SER A 217 -15.87 2.19 -18.34
N TYR A 218 -16.11 1.07 -17.66
CA TYR A 218 -15.10 0.34 -16.90
C TYR A 218 -13.91 -0.16 -17.76
N GLY A 219 -14.02 -0.09 -19.08
CA GLY A 219 -12.91 -0.18 -20.04
C GLY A 219 -11.78 0.83 -19.82
N GLY A 220 -12.00 1.91 -19.06
CA GLY A 220 -10.92 2.76 -18.55
C GLY A 220 -10.05 2.11 -17.48
N HIS A 221 -10.49 0.99 -16.90
CA HIS A 221 -9.62 0.06 -16.16
C HIS A 221 -8.97 -0.94 -17.12
N TYR A 222 -9.78 -1.69 -17.87
CA TYR A 222 -9.30 -2.77 -18.75
C TYR A 222 -8.24 -2.29 -19.76
N GLY A 223 -8.50 -1.19 -20.49
CA GLY A 223 -7.63 -0.68 -21.53
C GLY A 223 -6.20 -0.35 -21.04
N PRO A 224 -6.04 0.52 -20.04
CA PRO A 224 -4.73 0.83 -19.46
C PRO A 224 -4.05 -0.37 -18.80
N VAL A 225 -4.77 -1.14 -17.96
CA VAL A 225 -4.17 -2.28 -17.23
C VAL A 225 -3.69 -3.36 -18.22
N TYR A 226 -4.50 -3.71 -19.22
CA TYR A 226 -4.19 -4.82 -20.13
C TYR A 226 -3.05 -4.43 -21.08
N LEU A 227 -3.05 -3.18 -21.57
CA LEU A 227 -1.96 -2.69 -22.42
C LEU A 227 -0.66 -2.52 -21.62
N LYS A 228 -0.72 -2.05 -20.36
CA LYS A 228 0.46 -2.03 -19.48
C LYS A 228 0.99 -3.44 -19.23
N HIS A 229 0.14 -4.42 -18.92
CA HIS A 229 0.55 -5.82 -18.73
C HIS A 229 1.26 -6.39 -19.98
N ILE A 230 0.77 -6.09 -21.20
CA ILE A 230 1.43 -6.46 -22.46
C ILE A 230 2.78 -5.74 -22.64
N LEU A 231 2.88 -4.46 -22.26
CA LEU A 231 4.13 -3.68 -22.33
C LEU A 231 5.17 -4.14 -21.31
N ASP A 232 4.77 -4.46 -20.07
CA ASP A 232 5.64 -5.08 -19.07
C ASP A 232 6.12 -6.45 -19.57
N SER A 233 5.22 -7.26 -20.12
CA SER A 233 5.54 -8.57 -20.71
C SER A 233 6.51 -8.46 -21.90
N ARG A 234 6.50 -7.35 -22.64
CA ARG A 234 7.53 -7.00 -23.66
C ARG A 234 8.85 -6.60 -23.01
N ALA A 235 8.83 -5.77 -21.98
CA ALA A 235 10.02 -5.30 -21.28
C ALA A 235 10.86 -6.43 -20.66
N TYR A 236 10.19 -7.43 -20.08
CA TYR A 236 10.82 -8.61 -19.48
C TYR A 236 11.08 -9.76 -20.48
N ASP A 237 10.94 -9.51 -21.78
CA ASP A 237 11.01 -10.48 -22.89
C ASP A 237 10.29 -11.83 -22.62
N SER A 238 9.10 -11.78 -22.00
CA SER A 238 8.35 -12.98 -21.66
C SER A 238 7.90 -13.74 -22.92
N LYS A 239 7.96 -15.07 -22.87
CA LYS A 239 7.52 -15.97 -23.95
C LYS A 239 6.01 -15.94 -24.20
N SER A 240 5.22 -15.54 -23.20
CA SER A 240 3.77 -15.34 -23.32
C SER A 240 3.38 -13.93 -23.79
N ALA A 241 4.34 -13.06 -24.08
CA ALA A 241 4.08 -11.66 -24.29
C ALA A 241 3.62 -11.33 -25.72
N PHE A 242 2.48 -10.65 -25.86
CA PHE A 242 1.92 -10.38 -27.19
C PHE A 242 2.78 -9.37 -27.98
N ARG A 243 3.37 -9.82 -29.09
CA ARG A 243 4.30 -9.04 -29.96
C ARG A 243 3.63 -8.34 -31.15
N GLY A 244 2.30 -8.42 -31.32
CA GLY A 244 1.60 -7.79 -32.44
C GLY A 244 1.60 -6.26 -32.43
N ASN A 245 1.28 -5.66 -33.58
CA ASN A 245 1.45 -4.23 -33.86
C ASN A 245 0.33 -3.36 -33.24
N ILE A 246 0.31 -3.25 -31.90
CA ILE A 246 -0.57 -2.32 -31.18
C ILE A 246 -0.09 -0.89 -31.43
N THR A 247 -0.97 -0.05 -32.00
CA THR A 247 -0.68 1.34 -32.39
C THR A 247 -1.50 2.38 -31.65
N SER A 248 -2.62 2.00 -31.01
CA SER A 248 -3.30 2.89 -30.08
C SER A 248 -4.17 2.19 -29.04
N LEU A 249 -4.43 2.93 -27.96
CA LEU A 249 -5.54 2.72 -27.04
C LEU A 249 -6.64 3.78 -27.33
N ILE A 250 -7.90 3.35 -27.36
CA ILE A 250 -9.08 4.19 -27.55
C ILE A 250 -9.97 4.00 -26.32
N LEU A 251 -10.26 5.10 -25.62
CA LEU A 251 -11.09 5.12 -24.42
C LEU A 251 -12.36 5.91 -24.71
N VAL A 252 -13.52 5.30 -24.49
CA VAL A 252 -14.84 5.89 -24.76
C VAL A 252 -15.62 6.00 -23.45
N ASP A 253 -15.94 7.22 -23.01
CA ASP A 253 -16.71 7.47 -21.78
C ASP A 253 -16.14 6.66 -20.59
N ALA A 254 -14.82 6.66 -20.44
CA ALA A 254 -14.07 5.62 -19.74
C ALA A 254 -13.62 6.04 -18.32
N LEU A 255 -13.96 5.25 -17.30
CA LEU A 255 -13.60 5.52 -15.90
C LEU A 255 -12.12 5.17 -15.63
N LEU A 256 -11.33 6.12 -15.14
CA LEU A 256 -9.96 5.86 -14.64
C LEU A 256 -9.73 6.28 -13.17
N ASP A 257 -10.61 7.10 -12.60
CA ASP A 257 -10.49 7.61 -11.23
C ASP A 257 -11.82 8.21 -10.76
N TRP A 258 -12.23 7.87 -9.53
CA TRP A 258 -13.47 8.38 -8.93
C TRP A 258 -13.34 9.83 -8.45
N THR A 259 -12.13 10.29 -8.12
CA THR A 259 -11.88 11.67 -7.67
C THR A 259 -12.27 12.69 -8.74
N GLY A 260 -11.85 12.44 -9.97
CA GLY A 260 -12.17 13.24 -11.14
C GLY A 260 -13.66 13.23 -11.46
N ASN A 261 -14.28 12.05 -11.56
CA ASN A 261 -15.73 11.95 -11.81
C ASN A 261 -16.54 12.69 -10.73
N ALA A 262 -16.12 12.64 -9.46
CA ALA A 262 -16.75 13.36 -8.36
C ALA A 262 -16.61 14.89 -8.45
N VAL A 263 -15.42 15.40 -8.76
CA VAL A 263 -15.19 16.83 -9.07
C VAL A 263 -16.05 17.27 -10.24
N GLY A 264 -16.11 16.44 -11.29
CA GLY A 264 -16.84 16.72 -12.52
C GLY A 264 -18.36 16.70 -12.38
N THR A 265 -18.91 15.88 -11.46
CA THR A 265 -20.35 15.88 -11.14
C THR A 265 -20.82 17.25 -10.64
N TYR A 266 -19.98 17.98 -9.88
CA TYR A 266 -20.28 19.36 -9.52
C TYR A 266 -20.30 20.28 -10.74
N GLU A 267 -19.29 20.21 -11.62
CA GLU A 267 -19.24 21.08 -12.80
C GLU A 267 -20.43 20.80 -13.73
N LEU A 268 -20.74 19.53 -14.02
CA LEU A 268 -21.85 19.14 -14.90
C LEU A 268 -23.21 19.60 -14.38
N LEU A 269 -23.55 19.28 -13.12
CA LEU A 269 -24.90 19.50 -12.60
C LEU A 269 -25.15 20.90 -12.02
N CYS A 270 -24.08 21.63 -11.64
CA CYS A 270 -24.20 22.90 -10.90
C CYS A 270 -23.58 24.12 -11.59
N SER A 271 -22.71 23.93 -12.57
CA SER A 271 -22.01 25.01 -13.27
C SER A 271 -22.32 25.04 -14.78
N ASP A 272 -22.42 23.88 -15.41
CA ASP A 272 -22.65 23.75 -16.84
C ASP A 272 -24.11 24.06 -17.23
N PHE A 273 -24.29 24.66 -18.41
CA PHE A 273 -25.61 25.01 -18.93
C PHE A 273 -26.47 23.81 -19.34
N ARG A 274 -25.88 22.62 -19.45
CA ARG A 274 -26.57 21.34 -19.72
C ARG A 274 -27.20 20.77 -18.47
N GLY A 275 -26.43 20.58 -17.39
CA GLY A 275 -26.91 19.93 -16.16
C GLY A 275 -27.54 20.86 -15.12
N ARG A 276 -27.41 22.19 -15.29
CA ARG A 276 -28.11 23.18 -14.45
C ARG A 276 -29.59 22.86 -14.27
N ASP A 277 -30.12 23.23 -13.11
CA ASP A 277 -31.54 23.11 -12.77
C ASP A 277 -32.08 21.64 -12.74
N ILE A 278 -31.25 20.61 -12.97
CA ILE A 278 -31.60 19.19 -12.76
C ILE A 278 -31.63 18.84 -11.27
N ILE A 279 -30.66 19.33 -10.49
CA ILE A 279 -30.65 19.27 -9.03
C ILE A 279 -30.78 20.68 -8.45
N ASN A 280 -31.24 20.78 -7.20
CA ASN A 280 -31.49 22.06 -6.56
C ASN A 280 -30.20 22.73 -6.03
N ALA A 281 -30.25 24.04 -5.79
CA ALA A 281 -29.10 24.82 -5.32
C ALA A 281 -28.50 24.29 -3.99
N THR A 282 -29.32 23.78 -3.07
CA THR A 282 -28.83 23.20 -1.80
C THR A 282 -28.04 21.92 -2.01
N ALA A 283 -28.45 21.07 -2.95
CA ALA A 283 -27.67 19.89 -3.36
C ALA A 283 -26.31 20.32 -3.94
N CYS A 284 -26.30 21.33 -4.82
CA CYS A 284 -25.08 21.90 -5.38
C CYS A 284 -24.16 22.52 -4.31
N ASP A 285 -24.71 23.21 -3.32
CA ASP A 285 -23.95 23.75 -2.20
C ASP A 285 -23.36 22.62 -1.35
N ASN A 286 -24.10 21.54 -1.09
CA ASN A 286 -23.59 20.38 -0.34
C ASN A 286 -22.46 19.66 -1.10
N ILE A 287 -22.63 19.40 -2.40
CA ILE A 287 -21.59 18.80 -3.26
C ILE A 287 -20.31 19.66 -3.19
N ARG A 288 -20.43 20.99 -3.30
CA ARG A 288 -19.28 21.91 -3.25
C ARG A 288 -18.48 21.79 -1.94
N HIS A 289 -19.14 21.56 -0.81
CA HIS A 289 -18.47 21.35 0.47
C HIS A 289 -17.87 19.94 0.63
N ALA A 290 -18.32 18.95 -0.15
CA ALA A 290 -17.78 17.59 -0.15
C ALA A 290 -16.47 17.45 -0.95
N ILE A 291 -16.30 18.23 -2.03
CA ILE A 291 -15.14 18.13 -2.95
C ILE A 291 -13.77 18.10 -2.23
N PRO A 292 -13.44 18.98 -1.26
CA PRO A 292 -12.09 19.00 -0.69
C PRO A 292 -11.70 17.75 0.09
N GLU A 293 -12.67 17.03 0.68
CA GLU A 293 -12.41 15.75 1.36
C GLU A 293 -12.31 14.61 0.34
N VAL A 294 -13.07 14.67 -0.77
CA VAL A 294 -12.92 13.76 -1.91
C VAL A 294 -11.53 13.89 -2.55
N GLU A 295 -11.04 15.10 -2.84
CA GLU A 295 -9.69 15.30 -3.36
C GLU A 295 -8.61 14.78 -2.41
N ARG A 296 -8.80 14.96 -1.09
CA ARG A 296 -7.88 14.45 -0.06
C ARG A 296 -7.88 12.93 0.04
N LEU A 297 -9.04 12.29 -0.12
CA LEU A 297 -9.19 10.83 -0.12
C LEU A 297 -8.67 10.22 -1.43
N GLY A 298 -8.93 10.86 -2.57
CA GLY A 298 -8.40 10.50 -3.88
C GLY A 298 -6.87 10.50 -3.91
N MET A 299 -6.23 11.49 -3.30
CA MET A 299 -4.77 11.50 -3.13
C MET A 299 -4.27 10.31 -2.30
N SER A 300 -5.01 9.88 -1.28
CA SER A 300 -4.66 8.69 -0.48
C SER A 300 -4.78 7.40 -1.30
N CYS A 301 -5.85 7.27 -2.07
CA CYS A 301 -6.15 6.13 -2.94
C CYS A 301 -5.18 6.01 -4.13
N ASP A 302 -4.81 7.13 -4.77
CA ASP A 302 -3.69 7.20 -5.72
C ASP A 302 -2.40 6.69 -5.05
N LEU A 303 -2.02 7.27 -3.91
CA LEU A 303 -0.76 6.93 -3.23
C LEU A 303 -0.66 5.45 -2.82
N SER A 304 -1.74 4.86 -2.30
CA SER A 304 -1.76 3.47 -1.81
C SER A 304 -1.81 2.42 -2.93
N GLN A 305 -2.58 2.67 -3.99
CA GLN A 305 -2.98 1.66 -4.99
C GLN A 305 -3.72 0.44 -4.39
N ASP A 306 -4.28 0.59 -3.20
CA ASP A 306 -5.02 -0.45 -2.47
C ASP A 306 -6.52 -0.12 -2.46
N GLY A 307 -7.33 -1.01 -3.04
CA GLY A 307 -8.79 -0.87 -3.09
C GLY A 307 -9.44 -0.75 -1.71
N HIS A 308 -8.85 -1.36 -0.67
CA HIS A 308 -9.34 -1.22 0.71
C HIS A 308 -9.07 0.18 1.29
N GLU A 309 -7.91 0.79 0.99
CA GLU A 309 -7.64 2.18 1.36
C GLU A 309 -8.54 3.16 0.56
N CYS A 310 -8.94 2.79 -0.66
CA CYS A 310 -9.86 3.56 -1.50
C CYS A 310 -11.33 3.55 -1.06
N VAL A 311 -11.79 2.63 -0.18
CA VAL A 311 -13.21 2.55 0.26
C VAL A 311 -13.73 3.88 0.83
N ALA A 312 -12.89 4.62 1.56
CA ALA A 312 -13.31 5.89 2.14
C ALA A 312 -13.61 6.98 1.09
N LEU A 313 -12.97 6.93 -0.09
CA LEU A 313 -13.27 7.81 -1.23
C LEU A 313 -14.67 7.50 -1.79
N ASP A 314 -14.98 6.23 -1.97
CA ASP A 314 -16.27 5.75 -2.50
C ASP A 314 -17.43 6.08 -1.54
N GLU A 315 -17.27 5.82 -0.24
CA GLU A 315 -18.25 6.22 0.80
C GLU A 315 -18.53 7.73 0.77
N GLN A 316 -17.49 8.55 0.60
CA GLN A 316 -17.61 10.01 0.55
C GLN A 316 -18.26 10.48 -0.76
N TYR A 317 -17.90 9.89 -1.91
CA TYR A 317 -18.52 10.20 -3.20
C TYR A 317 -19.99 9.82 -3.21
N MET A 318 -20.31 8.55 -2.92
CA MET A 318 -21.67 8.03 -3.02
C MET A 318 -22.57 8.65 -1.95
N GLY A 319 -22.07 8.81 -0.72
CA GLY A 319 -22.81 9.34 0.41
C GLY A 319 -23.02 10.85 0.41
N GLN A 320 -22.20 11.65 -0.27
CA GLN A 320 -22.28 13.13 -0.25
C GLN A 320 -22.43 13.80 -1.62
N ILE A 321 -22.21 13.10 -2.72
CA ILE A 321 -22.25 13.66 -4.09
C ILE A 321 -23.25 12.92 -4.98
N ASP A 322 -23.07 11.60 -5.16
CA ASP A 322 -23.89 10.81 -6.10
C ASP A 322 -25.38 10.76 -5.69
N VAL A 323 -25.64 10.71 -4.38
CA VAL A 323 -26.97 10.62 -3.76
C VAL A 323 -28.06 11.48 -4.42
N TYR A 324 -27.77 12.75 -4.74
CA TYR A 324 -28.76 13.69 -5.29
C TYR A 324 -29.21 13.33 -6.71
N TYR A 325 -28.32 12.74 -7.51
CA TYR A 325 -28.64 12.28 -8.86
C TYR A 325 -29.12 10.81 -8.83
N ARG A 326 -28.61 10.00 -7.90
CA ARG A 326 -29.07 8.63 -7.64
C ARG A 326 -30.55 8.56 -7.29
N GLU A 327 -31.09 9.53 -6.55
CA GLU A 327 -32.55 9.64 -6.31
C GLU A 327 -33.35 9.82 -7.61
N LEU A 328 -32.80 10.50 -8.61
CA LEU A 328 -33.44 10.69 -9.92
C LEU A 328 -33.35 9.43 -10.79
N ILE A 329 -32.24 8.68 -10.71
CA ILE A 329 -32.09 7.35 -11.34
C ILE A 329 -33.06 6.34 -10.71
N ASN A 330 -33.03 6.21 -9.38
CA ASN A 330 -33.84 5.24 -8.64
C ASN A 330 -35.35 5.52 -8.74
N SER A 331 -35.75 6.75 -9.07
CA SER A 331 -37.15 7.11 -9.34
C SER A 331 -37.54 7.05 -10.83
N GLY A 332 -36.67 6.53 -11.70
CA GLY A 332 -36.89 6.38 -13.15
C GLY A 332 -36.83 7.68 -13.96
N LYS A 333 -36.64 8.83 -13.31
CA LYS A 333 -36.72 10.16 -13.93
C LYS A 333 -35.48 10.55 -14.75
N ARG A 334 -34.35 9.90 -14.48
CA ARG A 334 -33.07 10.18 -15.13
C ARG A 334 -32.29 8.90 -15.43
N SER A 335 -31.58 8.88 -16.56
CA SER A 335 -30.60 7.84 -16.86
C SER A 335 -29.22 8.19 -16.25
N PRO A 336 -28.44 7.22 -15.75
CA PRO A 336 -27.03 7.43 -15.42
C PRO A 336 -26.17 7.71 -16.67
N PHE A 337 -26.68 7.35 -17.86
CA PHE A 337 -25.98 7.40 -19.15
C PHE A 337 -26.34 8.62 -20.03
N ASN A 338 -27.35 9.40 -19.61
CA ASN A 338 -27.72 10.66 -20.24
C ASN A 338 -28.57 11.53 -19.29
N ILE A 339 -28.12 12.75 -19.01
CA ILE A 339 -28.77 13.68 -18.07
C ILE A 339 -30.14 14.24 -18.53
N HIS A 340 -30.57 13.95 -19.75
CA HIS A 340 -31.84 14.42 -20.31
C HIS A 340 -32.87 13.30 -20.52
N GLN A 341 -32.44 12.04 -20.61
CA GLN A 341 -33.32 10.87 -20.77
C GLN A 341 -33.85 10.34 -19.43
N GLU A 342 -34.99 9.64 -19.49
CA GLU A 342 -35.56 8.87 -18.38
C GLU A 342 -34.92 7.47 -18.29
N CYS A 343 -35.15 6.75 -17.19
CA CYS A 343 -34.73 5.36 -17.00
C CYS A 343 -35.97 4.44 -16.94
N PRO A 344 -36.42 3.87 -18.08
CA PRO A 344 -37.66 3.11 -18.14
C PRO A 344 -37.54 1.68 -17.56
N ASN A 345 -36.35 1.09 -17.63
CA ASN A 345 -36.05 -0.27 -17.20
C ASN A 345 -34.87 -0.27 -16.24
N LEU A 346 -35.15 -0.19 -14.93
CA LEU A 346 -34.10 -0.44 -13.95
C LEU A 346 -33.64 -1.92 -14.02
N PRO A 347 -32.33 -2.19 -13.93
CA PRO A 347 -31.32 -1.18 -13.70
C PRO A 347 -30.90 -0.45 -15.00
N LEU A 348 -30.85 -1.13 -16.17
CA LEU A 348 -30.05 -0.70 -17.35
C LEU A 348 -30.45 0.61 -18.07
N CYS A 349 -31.61 1.22 -17.81
CA CYS A 349 -31.98 2.56 -18.32
C CYS A 349 -31.87 2.76 -19.85
N TYR A 350 -32.18 1.74 -20.65
CA TYR A 350 -32.09 1.80 -22.11
C TYR A 350 -33.37 2.37 -22.75
N PRO A 351 -33.27 3.41 -23.61
CA PRO A 351 -34.38 3.89 -24.41
C PRO A 351 -34.65 2.96 -25.61
N GLY A 352 -35.11 1.73 -25.35
CA GLY A 352 -35.90 0.93 -26.29
C GLY A 352 -35.27 0.44 -27.60
N LYS A 353 -33.93 0.47 -27.77
CA LYS A 353 -33.21 -0.11 -28.94
C LYS A 353 -33.31 -1.66 -28.99
N GLY A 354 -34.50 -2.18 -29.22
CA GLY A 354 -34.81 -3.61 -29.25
C GLY A 354 -34.49 -4.35 -27.95
N ASP A 355 -34.53 -5.69 -28.02
CA ASP A 355 -34.08 -6.59 -26.96
C ASP A 355 -33.10 -7.62 -27.53
N PHE A 356 -31.88 -7.16 -27.78
CA PHE A 356 -30.78 -7.99 -28.28
C PHE A 356 -30.45 -9.16 -27.35
N THR A 357 -30.73 -9.05 -26.04
CA THR A 357 -30.50 -10.13 -25.07
C THR A 357 -31.53 -11.26 -25.26
N ARG A 358 -32.80 -10.94 -25.49
CA ARG A 358 -33.83 -11.90 -25.93
C ARG A 358 -33.51 -12.49 -27.30
N TYR A 359 -33.01 -11.69 -28.24
CA TYR A 359 -32.61 -12.15 -29.56
C TYR A 359 -31.48 -13.21 -29.49
N LEU A 360 -30.39 -12.90 -28.78
CA LEU A 360 -29.26 -13.81 -28.57
C LEU A 360 -29.64 -15.09 -27.80
N ASN A 361 -30.73 -15.06 -27.04
CA ASN A 361 -31.27 -16.25 -26.36
C ASN A 361 -32.18 -17.12 -27.24
N GLN A 362 -32.59 -16.70 -28.44
CA GLN A 362 -33.36 -17.53 -29.37
C GLN A 362 -32.60 -18.80 -29.74
N GLU A 363 -33.29 -19.94 -29.78
CA GLU A 363 -32.68 -21.26 -30.06
C GLU A 363 -31.91 -21.29 -31.39
N HIS A 364 -32.47 -20.65 -32.43
CA HIS A 364 -31.84 -20.61 -33.76
C HIS A 364 -30.55 -19.77 -33.76
N VAL A 365 -30.49 -18.68 -32.98
CA VAL A 365 -29.30 -17.83 -32.83
C VAL A 365 -28.24 -18.57 -32.02
N LYS A 366 -28.59 -19.18 -30.88
CA LYS A 366 -27.64 -19.98 -30.09
C LYS A 366 -27.05 -21.14 -30.91
N ALA A 367 -27.87 -21.86 -31.67
CA ALA A 367 -27.39 -22.92 -32.57
C ALA A 367 -26.49 -22.38 -33.70
N ALA A 368 -26.76 -21.18 -34.22
CA ALA A 368 -25.89 -20.50 -35.18
C ALA A 368 -24.55 -20.07 -34.54
N LEU A 369 -24.53 -19.59 -33.30
CA LEU A 369 -23.31 -19.28 -32.55
C LEU A 369 -22.55 -20.54 -32.06
N GLY A 370 -23.22 -21.68 -31.96
CA GLY A 370 -22.65 -22.97 -31.52
C GLY A 370 -22.96 -23.37 -30.07
N PHE A 371 -23.84 -22.63 -29.39
CA PHE A 371 -24.25 -22.88 -28.01
C PHE A 371 -25.51 -23.76 -27.95
N PRO A 372 -25.67 -24.61 -26.90
CA PRO A 372 -26.85 -25.45 -26.73
C PRO A 372 -28.10 -24.62 -26.41
N SER A 373 -29.29 -25.17 -26.66
CA SER A 373 -30.57 -24.50 -26.37
C SER A 373 -30.77 -24.18 -24.88
N SER A 374 -30.11 -24.93 -23.99
CA SER A 374 -30.06 -24.72 -22.54
C SER A 374 -29.11 -23.60 -22.08
N PHE A 375 -28.24 -23.06 -22.94
CA PHE A 375 -27.40 -21.92 -22.58
C PHE A 375 -28.25 -20.66 -22.45
N VAL A 376 -27.98 -19.84 -21.43
CA VAL A 376 -28.66 -18.55 -21.20
C VAL A 376 -27.63 -17.43 -21.27
N TYR A 377 -27.74 -16.62 -22.33
CA TYR A 377 -26.92 -15.42 -22.52
C TYR A 377 -27.44 -14.28 -21.62
N SER A 378 -26.54 -13.45 -21.11
CA SER A 378 -26.86 -12.19 -20.43
C SER A 378 -25.94 -11.08 -20.91
N GLY A 379 -26.48 -9.89 -21.17
CA GLY A 379 -25.68 -8.71 -21.52
C GLY A 379 -24.74 -8.22 -20.41
N ILE A 380 -24.97 -8.65 -19.16
CA ILE A 380 -24.07 -8.37 -18.03
C ILE A 380 -24.08 -9.53 -17.03
N ASN A 381 -22.91 -9.91 -16.52
CA ASN A 381 -22.78 -10.87 -15.44
C ASN A 381 -22.66 -10.14 -14.09
N LEU A 382 -23.80 -9.97 -13.43
CA LEU A 382 -23.87 -9.29 -12.14
C LEU A 382 -23.08 -10.02 -11.04
N ALA A 383 -22.91 -11.35 -11.09
CA ALA A 383 -22.15 -12.08 -10.07
C ALA A 383 -20.64 -11.80 -10.17
N LEU A 384 -20.12 -11.58 -11.38
CA LEU A 384 -18.75 -11.16 -11.64
C LEU A 384 -18.55 -9.68 -11.27
N ASN A 385 -19.53 -8.81 -11.58
CA ASN A 385 -19.55 -7.43 -11.09
C ASN A 385 -19.42 -7.36 -9.55
N ASP A 386 -20.26 -8.15 -8.86
CA ASP A 386 -20.27 -8.32 -7.40
C ASP A 386 -18.93 -8.88 -6.87
N ALA A 387 -18.20 -9.69 -7.66
CA ALA A 387 -16.88 -10.23 -7.30
C ALA A 387 -15.80 -9.14 -7.35
N TYR A 388 -15.74 -8.37 -8.44
CA TYR A 388 -14.86 -7.20 -8.56
C TYR A 388 -15.12 -6.17 -7.44
N VAL A 389 -16.39 -5.86 -7.17
CA VAL A 389 -16.78 -4.94 -6.10
C VAL A 389 -16.37 -5.45 -4.72
N ARG A 390 -16.46 -6.76 -4.44
CA ARG A 390 -15.94 -7.37 -3.19
C ARG A 390 -14.42 -7.38 -3.10
N GLY A 391 -13.70 -7.42 -4.22
CA GLY A 391 -12.25 -7.22 -4.28
C GLY A 391 -11.82 -5.76 -4.13
N HIS A 392 -12.77 -4.82 -4.16
CA HIS A 392 -12.53 -3.36 -4.22
C HIS A 392 -11.66 -2.89 -5.41
N ASP A 393 -11.45 -3.75 -6.41
CA ASP A 393 -10.65 -3.46 -7.60
C ASP A 393 -11.17 -2.22 -8.37
N PRO A 394 -12.51 -2.06 -8.57
CA PRO A 394 -13.09 -0.88 -9.20
C PRO A 394 -12.90 0.46 -8.49
N LEU A 395 -12.29 0.49 -7.31
CA LEU A 395 -12.02 1.73 -6.56
C LEU A 395 -10.60 2.28 -6.81
N LYS A 396 -9.69 1.46 -7.34
CA LYS A 396 -8.29 1.86 -7.62
C LYS A 396 -8.21 2.72 -8.89
N PRO A 397 -7.41 3.81 -8.91
CA PRO A 397 -7.34 4.69 -10.07
C PRO A 397 -6.25 4.25 -11.07
N THR A 398 -6.63 3.90 -12.30
CA THR A 398 -5.74 3.39 -13.38
C THR A 398 -4.95 4.48 -14.12
N THR A 399 -4.85 5.67 -13.52
CA THR A 399 -4.16 6.83 -14.08
C THR A 399 -2.64 6.64 -14.21
N ARG A 400 -2.04 5.73 -13.44
CA ARG A 400 -0.62 5.35 -13.49
C ARG A 400 -0.34 4.39 -14.64
N GLU A 401 -1.25 3.47 -14.88
CA GLU A 401 -1.21 2.50 -15.96
C GLU A 401 -1.31 3.23 -17.30
N LEU A 402 -2.22 4.20 -17.40
CA LEU A 402 -2.31 5.05 -18.58
C LEU A 402 -1.06 5.92 -18.77
N ALA A 403 -0.47 6.45 -17.69
CA ALA A 403 0.79 7.19 -17.79
C ALA A 403 1.94 6.30 -18.30
N ALA A 404 2.03 5.05 -17.83
CA ALA A 404 3.02 4.08 -18.31
C ALA A 404 2.80 3.70 -19.80
N VAL A 405 1.55 3.57 -20.24
CA VAL A 405 1.20 3.41 -21.67
C VAL A 405 1.62 4.64 -22.49
N LEU A 406 1.38 5.85 -21.97
CA LEU A 406 1.72 7.11 -22.63
C LEU A 406 3.23 7.38 -22.71
N ASP A 407 4.03 6.85 -21.78
CA ASP A 407 5.50 7.01 -21.74
C ASP A 407 6.26 5.82 -22.38
N ALA A 408 5.55 4.78 -22.84
CA ALA A 408 6.15 3.59 -23.47
C ALA A 408 6.95 3.88 -24.75
N TYR A 409 6.77 5.05 -25.37
CA TYR A 409 7.57 5.49 -26.53
C TYR A 409 8.99 5.92 -26.16
N GLU A 410 9.26 6.26 -24.89
CA GLU A 410 10.61 6.65 -24.44
C GLU A 410 11.55 5.46 -24.31
N GLN A 411 11.00 4.23 -24.28
CA GLN A 411 11.76 2.99 -24.14
C GLN A 411 11.93 2.28 -25.51
N PRO A 412 13.15 2.21 -26.07
CA PRO A 412 13.38 1.62 -27.39
C PRO A 412 12.95 0.14 -27.45
N GLY A 413 11.92 -0.16 -28.24
CA GLY A 413 11.45 -1.53 -28.50
C GLY A 413 10.21 -1.98 -27.71
N LEU A 414 9.74 -1.24 -26.70
CA LEU A 414 8.50 -1.58 -25.97
C LEU A 414 7.23 -1.18 -26.75
N GLY A 415 7.12 0.11 -27.08
CA GLY A 415 5.87 0.74 -27.48
C GLY A 415 6.06 2.05 -28.25
N SER A 416 7.07 2.11 -29.13
CA SER A 416 7.26 3.26 -30.03
C SER A 416 6.00 3.53 -30.86
N ASP A 417 5.50 4.76 -30.80
CA ASP A 417 4.35 5.31 -31.54
C ASP A 417 2.93 4.81 -31.11
N ILE A 418 2.79 4.17 -29.93
CA ILE A 418 1.45 3.99 -29.32
C ILE A 418 0.82 5.35 -29.02
N ARG A 419 -0.41 5.57 -29.48
CA ARG A 419 -1.20 6.77 -29.22
C ARG A 419 -2.41 6.48 -28.33
N VAL A 420 -2.90 7.50 -27.62
CA VAL A 420 -4.15 7.41 -26.86
C VAL A 420 -5.18 8.37 -27.48
N LEU A 421 -6.37 7.86 -27.78
CA LEU A 421 -7.54 8.66 -28.13
C LEU A 421 -8.57 8.54 -27.01
N VAL A 422 -9.10 9.67 -26.55
CA VAL A 422 -10.20 9.72 -25.59
C VAL A 422 -11.41 10.38 -26.28
N LEU A 423 -12.54 9.69 -26.24
CA LEU A 423 -13.85 10.17 -26.66
C LEU A 423 -14.75 10.21 -25.42
N ASN A 424 -15.57 11.25 -25.26
CA ASN A 424 -16.48 11.32 -24.11
C ASN A 424 -17.82 11.96 -24.46
N GLY A 425 -18.88 11.34 -23.96
CA GLY A 425 -20.24 11.84 -23.97
C GLY A 425 -20.35 13.15 -23.19
N ASN A 426 -20.88 14.17 -23.86
CA ASN A 426 -21.12 15.49 -23.30
C ASN A 426 -22.38 15.55 -22.40
N GLU A 427 -23.18 14.49 -22.37
CA GLU A 427 -24.41 14.38 -21.58
C GLU A 427 -24.40 13.18 -20.63
N ASP A 428 -23.30 12.41 -20.60
CA ASP A 428 -23.14 11.33 -19.63
C ASP A 428 -22.92 11.87 -18.21
N TYR A 429 -23.46 11.16 -17.22
CA TYR A 429 -23.30 11.46 -15.81
C TYR A 429 -22.25 10.56 -15.14
N ILE A 430 -22.33 9.24 -15.38
CA ILE A 430 -21.55 8.25 -14.63
C ILE A 430 -20.05 8.32 -14.95
N VAL A 431 -19.68 8.72 -16.17
CA VAL A 431 -18.33 9.10 -16.59
C VAL A 431 -18.37 10.47 -17.28
N ASN A 432 -18.80 11.47 -16.51
CA ASN A 432 -19.01 12.83 -17.00
C ASN A 432 -17.76 13.51 -17.60
N THR A 433 -17.97 14.20 -18.72
CA THR A 433 -16.92 14.94 -19.46
C THR A 433 -16.06 15.88 -18.58
N PRO A 434 -16.61 16.69 -17.65
CA PRO A 434 -15.79 17.59 -16.83
C PRO A 434 -14.77 16.85 -15.94
N GLY A 435 -15.19 15.75 -15.31
CA GLY A 435 -14.31 14.95 -14.46
C GLY A 435 -13.20 14.28 -15.24
N GLN A 436 -13.53 13.81 -16.45
CA GLN A 436 -12.56 13.27 -17.39
C GLN A 436 -11.52 14.30 -17.83
N LYS A 437 -11.95 15.53 -18.15
CA LYS A 437 -11.02 16.64 -18.42
C LYS A 437 -10.07 16.89 -17.24
N PHE A 438 -10.56 16.82 -16.00
CA PHE A 438 -9.74 16.96 -14.81
C PHE A 438 -8.73 15.81 -14.66
N ILE A 439 -9.12 14.57 -14.93
CA ILE A 439 -8.23 13.39 -14.90
C ILE A 439 -7.02 13.58 -15.83
N TYR A 440 -7.25 13.92 -17.12
CA TYR A 440 -6.14 14.09 -18.08
C TYR A 440 -5.32 15.37 -17.85
N ASP A 441 -5.92 16.46 -17.34
CA ASP A 441 -5.19 17.71 -17.06
C ASP A 441 -4.45 17.75 -15.72
N TYR A 442 -4.74 16.86 -14.76
CA TYR A 442 -4.13 16.92 -13.42
C TYR A 442 -3.67 15.58 -12.84
N LEU A 443 -4.36 14.47 -13.11
CA LEU A 443 -4.11 13.19 -12.42
C LEU A 443 -3.24 12.21 -13.21
N VAL A 444 -3.36 12.16 -14.54
CA VAL A 444 -2.49 11.34 -15.41
C VAL A 444 -1.13 12.03 -15.56
N ARG A 445 -0.12 11.58 -14.80
CA ARG A 445 1.22 12.19 -14.70
C ARG A 445 2.23 11.46 -15.59
N TRP A 446 2.48 11.98 -16.79
CA TRP A 446 3.34 11.39 -17.84
C TRP A 446 4.30 12.43 -18.46
N SER A 447 5.29 12.00 -19.23
CA SER A 447 6.34 12.85 -19.85
C SER A 447 5.78 14.07 -20.59
N GLY A 448 4.72 13.87 -21.39
CA GLY A 448 4.06 14.91 -22.19
C GLY A 448 3.01 15.74 -21.45
N GLN A 449 2.76 15.51 -20.15
CA GLN A 449 1.67 16.17 -19.41
C GLN A 449 1.79 17.70 -19.44
N ALA A 450 3.01 18.25 -19.39
CA ALA A 450 3.23 19.69 -19.45
C ALA A 450 2.76 20.31 -20.78
N ASP A 451 3.11 19.69 -21.92
CA ASP A 451 2.70 20.15 -23.25
C ASP A 451 1.20 19.92 -23.48
N TYR A 452 0.65 18.78 -23.04
CA TYR A 452 -0.79 18.52 -23.09
C TYR A 452 -1.58 19.58 -22.31
N ARG A 453 -1.20 19.88 -21.07
CA ARG A 453 -1.90 20.88 -20.23
C ARG A 453 -1.90 22.28 -20.84
N LEU A 454 -0.80 22.66 -21.50
CA LEU A 454 -0.66 23.95 -22.20
C LEU A 454 -1.42 24.00 -23.54
N ALA A 455 -1.73 22.84 -24.14
CA ALA A 455 -2.53 22.77 -25.36
C ALA A 455 -3.96 23.30 -25.12
N ARG A 456 -4.47 24.05 -26.10
CA ARG A 456 -5.81 24.64 -26.03
C ARG A 456 -6.86 23.68 -26.57
N TRP A 457 -8.03 23.67 -25.92
CA TRP A 457 -9.25 23.14 -26.53
C TRP A 457 -9.53 23.88 -27.85
N ARG A 458 -9.78 23.11 -28.91
CA ARG A 458 -10.08 23.54 -30.28
C ARG A 458 -11.46 23.01 -30.67
N GLU A 459 -12.22 23.74 -31.47
CA GLU A 459 -13.43 23.18 -32.11
C GLU A 459 -13.04 21.96 -32.97
N LEU A 460 -13.93 20.96 -33.04
CA LEU A 460 -13.73 19.83 -33.95
C LEU A 460 -13.73 20.30 -35.42
N PRO A 461 -12.85 19.75 -36.28
CA PRO A 461 -12.88 20.05 -37.71
C PRO A 461 -14.24 19.70 -38.32
N ARG A 462 -14.81 20.63 -39.10
CA ARG A 462 -16.12 20.47 -39.78
C ARG A 462 -16.18 19.25 -40.71
N GLU A 463 -15.03 18.76 -41.15
CA GLU A 463 -14.86 17.56 -41.98
C GLU A 463 -15.21 16.27 -41.24
N LEU A 464 -15.12 16.24 -39.90
CA LEU A 464 -15.62 15.14 -39.07
C LEU A 464 -17.16 15.12 -38.94
N ALA A 465 -17.83 16.14 -39.50
CA ALA A 465 -19.26 16.42 -39.36
C ALA A 465 -19.77 16.51 -37.89
N ALA A 466 -18.84 16.71 -36.95
CA ALA A 466 -19.05 16.62 -35.51
C ALA A 466 -19.09 17.99 -34.82
N GLU A 467 -19.96 18.13 -33.82
CA GLU A 467 -19.97 19.27 -32.90
C GLU A 467 -19.31 18.90 -31.57
N GLY A 468 -18.41 19.75 -31.08
CA GLY A 468 -17.63 19.50 -29.86
C GLY A 468 -16.24 20.14 -29.88
N PHE A 469 -15.43 19.77 -28.89
CA PHE A 469 -14.08 20.29 -28.71
C PHE A 469 -13.06 19.16 -28.51
N TRP A 470 -11.85 19.35 -28.99
CA TRP A 470 -10.73 18.43 -28.81
C TRP A 470 -9.49 19.13 -28.26
N LYS A 471 -8.66 18.37 -27.57
CA LYS A 471 -7.36 18.77 -27.00
C LYS A 471 -6.37 17.64 -27.21
N GLY A 472 -5.10 18.00 -27.41
CA GLY A 472 -4.03 17.05 -27.69
C GLY A 472 -2.71 17.79 -27.85
N THR A 473 -1.63 17.06 -27.60
CA THR A 473 -0.24 17.45 -27.85
C THR A 473 -0.01 17.83 -29.31
N ASP A 474 1.01 18.64 -29.61
CA ASP A 474 1.39 19.00 -30.98
C ASP A 474 2.23 17.90 -31.69
N ASP A 475 2.21 16.67 -31.15
CA ASP A 475 2.93 15.48 -31.62
C ASP A 475 2.40 14.89 -32.94
N GLY A 476 1.22 15.32 -33.40
CA GLY A 476 0.83 15.26 -34.82
C GLY A 476 1.82 15.94 -35.77
N SER A 477 2.85 16.61 -35.24
CA SER A 477 4.02 17.13 -35.96
C SER A 477 5.38 16.75 -35.33
N ARG A 478 5.45 15.77 -34.40
CA ARG A 478 6.72 15.35 -33.76
C ARG A 478 7.69 14.86 -34.85
N LYS A 479 8.77 15.60 -35.07
CA LYS A 479 9.87 15.15 -35.93
C LYS A 479 10.42 13.86 -35.31
N VAL A 480 10.18 12.72 -35.97
CA VAL A 480 10.82 11.43 -35.65
C VAL A 480 12.31 11.69 -35.43
N ALA A 481 12.82 11.31 -34.25
CA ALA A 481 14.19 11.57 -33.87
C ALA A 481 15.13 10.97 -34.91
N CYS A 482 16.09 11.76 -35.41
CA CYS A 482 17.22 11.18 -36.10
C CYS A 482 18.08 10.49 -35.04
N ASP A 483 18.52 9.26 -35.31
CA ASP A 483 19.39 8.42 -34.47
C ASP A 483 20.77 9.03 -34.09
N HIS A 484 21.01 10.30 -34.41
CA HIS A 484 22.24 11.04 -34.16
C HIS A 484 23.54 10.36 -34.66
N THR A 485 23.46 9.40 -35.57
CA THR A 485 24.64 8.82 -36.22
C THR A 485 25.28 9.85 -37.15
N GLN A 486 26.29 10.58 -36.63
CA GLN A 486 26.98 11.62 -37.39
C GLN A 486 27.94 11.00 -38.42
N PRO A 487 28.10 11.61 -39.61
CA PRO A 487 27.50 12.89 -40.04
C PRO A 487 26.09 12.79 -40.65
N VAL A 488 25.58 11.59 -40.96
CA VAL A 488 24.29 11.41 -41.64
C VAL A 488 23.46 10.29 -41.01
N CYS A 489 22.34 10.67 -40.39
CA CYS A 489 21.42 9.79 -39.68
C CYS A 489 20.83 8.71 -40.61
N ASN A 490 20.58 7.50 -40.11
CA ASN A 490 20.21 6.36 -40.96
C ASN A 490 18.90 6.58 -41.71
N ARG A 491 17.95 7.36 -41.16
CA ARG A 491 16.74 7.76 -41.89
C ARG A 491 17.08 8.59 -43.15
N CYS A 492 18.00 9.54 -43.06
CA CYS A 492 18.44 10.36 -44.19
C CYS A 492 19.20 9.51 -45.24
N ARG A 493 19.92 8.48 -44.77
CA ARG A 493 20.58 7.46 -45.61
C ARG A 493 19.56 6.60 -46.37
N ALA A 494 18.62 5.98 -45.63
CA ALA A 494 17.57 5.12 -46.17
C ALA A 494 16.59 5.85 -47.12
N THR A 495 16.43 7.17 -46.96
CA THR A 495 15.59 8.01 -47.85
C THR A 495 16.37 8.71 -48.96
N GLY A 496 17.68 8.47 -49.09
CA GLY A 496 18.52 9.06 -50.15
C GLY A 496 18.73 10.57 -50.05
N ARG A 497 18.50 11.18 -48.88
CA ARG A 497 18.57 12.62 -48.61
C ARG A 497 19.78 13.01 -47.76
N GLU A 498 20.90 12.34 -47.99
CA GLU A 498 22.13 12.46 -47.19
C GLU A 498 22.64 13.91 -47.13
N GLY A 499 22.60 14.62 -48.26
CA GLY A 499 22.99 16.03 -48.37
C GLY A 499 22.03 17.05 -47.74
N GLU A 500 20.84 16.64 -47.30
CA GLU A 500 19.88 17.49 -46.57
C GLU A 500 20.00 17.31 -45.03
N CYS A 501 20.87 16.41 -44.56
CA CYS A 501 20.97 16.03 -43.16
C CYS A 501 21.71 17.08 -42.30
N THR A 502 20.96 18.00 -41.69
CA THR A 502 21.50 19.06 -40.82
C THR A 502 21.13 18.85 -39.34
N TYR A 503 22.12 18.85 -38.46
CA TYR A 503 21.93 18.83 -37.00
C TYR A 503 22.05 20.24 -36.43
N THR A 504 21.05 20.69 -35.65
CA THR A 504 21.03 22.02 -35.01
C THR A 504 21.15 21.91 -33.50
N ILE A 505 22.24 22.44 -32.93
CA ILE A 505 22.44 22.50 -31.47
C ILE A 505 21.69 23.71 -30.90
N SER A 506 20.76 23.47 -29.98
CA SER A 506 19.97 24.52 -29.32
C SER A 506 20.56 24.91 -27.96
N SER A 507 21.51 25.84 -27.93
CA SER A 507 21.96 26.46 -26.68
C SER A 507 20.90 27.40 -26.10
N SER A 508 20.54 27.16 -24.83
CA SER A 508 19.91 28.07 -23.86
C SER A 508 19.27 29.39 -24.37
N ARG A 509 17.94 29.51 -24.23
CA ARG A 509 17.25 30.81 -24.31
C ARG A 509 16.97 31.40 -22.91
N PRO A 510 17.17 32.71 -22.70
CA PRO A 510 17.06 33.33 -21.38
C PRO A 510 15.62 33.72 -21.03
N VAL A 511 15.34 33.75 -19.72
CA VAL A 511 14.13 34.33 -19.13
C VAL A 511 14.03 35.82 -19.47
N ARG A 512 12.80 36.31 -19.74
CA ARG A 512 12.51 37.75 -19.83
C ARG A 512 11.33 38.11 -18.92
N ALA A 513 11.53 39.13 -18.09
CA ALA A 513 10.54 39.60 -17.13
C ALA A 513 9.37 40.34 -17.80
N TRP A 514 8.27 40.49 -17.05
CA TRP A 514 7.10 41.25 -17.45
C TRP A 514 7.40 42.74 -17.69
N ALA A 515 6.68 43.35 -18.63
CA ALA A 515 6.50 44.79 -18.70
C ALA A 515 5.11 45.12 -19.27
N VAL A 516 4.33 45.91 -18.52
CA VAL A 516 3.06 46.49 -18.98
C VAL A 516 3.36 47.83 -19.66
N GLY A 517 2.72 48.11 -20.79
CA GLY A 517 2.48 49.50 -21.21
C GLY A 517 2.95 49.95 -22.60
N SER A 518 2.01 49.95 -23.54
CA SER A 518 1.78 51.03 -24.53
C SER A 518 2.68 51.24 -25.77
N ALA A 519 2.02 51.76 -26.80
CA ALA A 519 2.51 52.58 -27.93
C ALA A 519 3.43 51.99 -29.02
N ARG A 520 3.07 52.27 -30.28
CA ARG A 520 3.86 52.02 -31.49
C ARG A 520 4.85 53.18 -31.75
N PRO A 521 6.07 52.93 -32.24
CA PRO A 521 6.89 53.91 -32.94
C PRO A 521 6.67 53.86 -34.47
N VAL A 522 6.87 54.98 -35.17
CA VAL A 522 6.93 55.06 -36.64
C VAL A 522 8.06 56.00 -37.06
N ALA A 523 9.02 55.47 -37.83
CA ALA A 523 10.05 56.15 -38.65
C ALA A 523 10.99 57.20 -37.97
N GLY A 524 12.27 57.25 -38.37
CA GLY A 524 13.17 58.32 -37.92
C GLY A 524 14.69 58.08 -37.96
N GLU A 525 15.22 57.51 -39.06
CA GLU A 525 16.60 57.65 -39.56
C GLU A 525 17.85 57.36 -38.65
N ARG A 526 18.98 57.13 -39.35
CA ARG A 526 20.37 56.98 -38.84
C ARG A 526 21.10 58.34 -39.08
N PRO A 527 22.40 58.60 -38.71
CA PRO A 527 23.44 57.61 -38.37
C PRO A 527 24.61 57.99 -37.41
N ARG A 528 25.47 56.97 -37.17
CA ARG A 528 26.96 56.99 -37.09
C ARG A 528 27.72 57.26 -35.77
N GLN A 529 28.76 56.43 -35.60
CA GLN A 529 30.08 56.66 -34.96
C GLN A 529 30.13 56.79 -33.41
N SER A 530 31.15 56.32 -32.69
CA SER A 530 32.23 55.36 -33.04
C SER A 530 32.98 54.82 -31.79
N LEU A 531 33.75 53.74 -31.97
CA LEU A 531 35.12 53.43 -31.45
C LEU A 531 35.75 54.40 -30.41
N SER A 532 36.56 53.97 -29.41
CA SER A 532 37.14 52.64 -29.10
C SER A 532 38.05 52.67 -27.84
N GLN A 533 38.45 51.48 -27.33
CA GLN A 533 39.74 51.20 -26.62
C GLN A 533 39.97 51.84 -25.23
N SER A 534 40.94 51.42 -24.37
CA SER A 534 41.52 50.08 -24.05
C SER A 534 42.61 50.19 -22.96
N LEU A 535 42.90 49.11 -22.21
CA LEU A 535 44.17 48.85 -21.46
C LEU A 535 44.49 49.80 -20.26
N SER A 536 45.35 49.50 -19.26
CA SER A 536 45.88 48.22 -18.73
C SER A 536 46.69 48.41 -17.42
N GLN A 537 46.62 47.42 -16.50
CA GLN A 537 47.66 46.94 -15.55
C GLN A 537 48.39 47.90 -14.57
N GLY A 538 48.67 47.39 -13.34
CA GLY A 538 49.61 48.01 -12.38
C GLY A 538 49.69 47.28 -11.01
N SER A 539 50.79 46.56 -10.77
CA SER A 539 51.20 45.91 -9.49
C SER A 539 52.64 46.40 -9.14
N PRO A 540 53.38 45.99 -8.06
CA PRO A 540 53.13 44.92 -7.08
C PRO A 540 53.57 45.19 -5.60
N SER A 541 53.55 44.12 -4.77
CA SER A 541 54.34 43.87 -3.52
C SER A 541 54.03 44.74 -2.26
N THR A 542 54.37 44.40 -1.00
CA THR A 542 55.21 43.34 -0.35
C THR A 542 54.60 42.88 1.01
N GLY A 543 55.02 41.71 1.54
CA GLY A 543 55.09 41.47 3.01
C GLY A 543 54.38 40.21 3.55
N ALA A 544 54.92 39.61 4.62
CA ALA A 544 54.37 38.42 5.30
C ALA A 544 54.83 38.31 6.77
N ALA A 545 53.99 37.77 7.68
CA ALA A 545 54.34 37.02 8.91
C ALA A 545 53.08 36.60 9.72
N GLU A 546 53.22 35.52 10.49
CA GLU A 546 52.23 34.61 11.07
C GLU A 546 51.48 35.04 12.37
N ALA A 547 50.50 34.18 12.75
CA ALA A 547 50.10 33.77 14.11
C ALA A 547 48.88 34.39 14.85
N ARG A 548 48.30 33.55 15.74
CA ARG A 548 47.11 33.73 16.64
C ARG A 548 47.59 34.10 18.09
N PRO A 549 46.77 34.19 19.20
CA PRO A 549 45.33 33.91 19.40
C PRO A 549 44.51 34.79 20.41
N ALA A 550 43.20 34.48 20.51
CA ALA A 550 42.32 34.43 21.72
C ALA A 550 41.82 35.65 22.56
N ALA A 551 40.52 35.56 22.91
CA ALA A 551 39.83 35.89 24.20
C ALA A 551 39.34 37.33 24.56
N GLN A 552 38.36 37.36 25.50
CA GLN A 552 37.53 38.48 26.03
C GLN A 552 38.22 39.29 27.17
N PRO A 553 37.69 40.46 27.67
CA PRO A 553 36.84 40.45 28.90
C PRO A 553 35.89 41.66 29.27
N ARG A 554 34.78 41.34 29.98
CA ARG A 554 34.09 41.97 31.18
C ARG A 554 33.81 43.50 31.43
N ALA A 555 32.53 43.79 31.77
CA ALA A 555 31.94 44.62 32.90
C ALA A 555 32.10 46.19 32.95
N SER A 556 31.35 47.04 33.72
CA SER A 556 30.55 46.90 34.97
C SER A 556 29.53 48.07 35.31
N LEU A 557 28.49 47.81 36.15
CA LEU A 557 27.81 48.64 37.23
C LEU A 557 26.97 49.97 37.03
N LEU A 558 25.63 49.90 37.34
CA LEU A 558 24.75 50.70 38.30
C LEU A 558 24.70 52.28 38.39
N PRO A 559 23.76 53.00 39.10
CA PRO A 559 22.39 52.72 39.68
C PRO A 559 21.30 53.87 39.58
N THR A 560 20.14 53.74 40.30
CA THR A 560 19.13 54.76 40.81
C THR A 560 18.16 55.49 39.86
N ALA A 561 17.01 56.10 40.25
CA ALA A 561 15.95 55.84 41.27
C ALA A 561 14.77 56.88 41.17
N GLY A 562 13.51 56.58 41.57
CA GLY A 562 12.45 57.61 41.75
C GLY A 562 10.96 57.14 41.83
N PHE A 563 10.23 57.62 42.83
CA PHE A 563 8.75 57.58 43.07
C PHE A 563 8.18 59.04 42.94
N PRO A 564 6.88 59.41 43.15
CA PRO A 564 5.71 58.69 43.72
C PRO A 564 4.50 58.65 42.71
N ASP A 565 3.19 58.60 43.01
CA ASP A 565 2.37 58.74 44.24
C ASP A 565 1.02 57.96 44.15
N GLY A 566 0.08 58.15 45.09
CA GLY A 566 -1.05 57.23 45.35
C GLY A 566 -2.50 57.77 45.48
N PRO A 567 -3.42 56.94 46.05
CA PRO A 567 -4.89 57.07 45.99
C PRO A 567 -5.53 57.58 47.30
N PRO A 568 -6.88 57.59 47.42
CA PRO A 568 -7.52 56.55 48.25
C PRO A 568 -8.97 56.12 47.85
N SER A 569 -9.47 55.07 48.53
CA SER A 569 -10.88 54.85 48.96
C SER A 569 -11.98 54.50 47.92
N ASP A 570 -13.00 53.66 48.21
CA ASP A 570 -13.46 52.97 49.46
C ASP A 570 -14.48 51.83 49.08
N VAL A 571 -14.94 50.84 49.88
CA VAL A 571 -14.69 50.37 51.27
C VAL A 571 -15.25 48.92 51.49
N VAL A 572 -14.75 48.17 52.50
CA VAL A 572 -15.38 47.10 53.36
C VAL A 572 -16.41 46.10 52.73
N THR A 573 -16.30 44.76 52.61
CA THR A 573 -15.65 43.56 53.29
C THR A 573 -16.73 42.56 53.87
N PRO A 574 -16.44 41.36 54.48
CA PRO A 574 -16.59 40.09 53.73
C PRO A 574 -17.12 38.83 54.51
N SER A 575 -17.07 37.66 53.85
CA SER A 575 -16.89 36.29 54.44
C SER A 575 -18.04 35.66 55.27
N PRO A 576 -18.04 34.33 55.56
CA PRO A 576 -17.10 33.25 55.20
C PRO A 576 -17.67 32.31 54.10
N SER A 577 -17.02 31.25 53.59
CA SER A 577 -15.77 30.52 53.92
C SER A 577 -15.11 30.02 52.61
N SER A 578 -14.05 29.17 52.53
CA SER A 578 -13.17 28.47 53.49
C SER A 578 -11.90 27.98 52.76
N GLU A 579 -10.79 27.91 53.50
CA GLU A 579 -9.63 26.98 53.40
C GLU A 579 -8.90 26.75 52.05
N ASP A 580 -7.62 27.14 52.11
CA ASP A 580 -6.52 27.02 51.15
C ASP A 580 -6.43 25.73 50.28
N GLN A 581 -6.12 25.92 49.00
CA GLN A 581 -5.32 24.96 48.23
C GLN A 581 -4.06 25.64 47.69
N ALA A 582 -2.91 24.99 47.91
CA ALA A 582 -1.62 25.47 47.41
C ALA A 582 -1.53 25.34 45.87
N SER A 583 -0.83 26.28 45.24
CA SER A 583 -0.67 26.34 43.79
C SER A 583 0.18 25.18 43.24
N GLY A 584 -0.46 24.23 42.57
CA GLY A 584 0.22 23.31 41.65
C GLY A 584 0.68 24.02 40.36
N PRO A 585 1.64 23.43 39.62
CA PRO A 585 2.06 23.95 38.31
C PRO A 585 0.91 23.84 37.28
N PRO A 586 0.87 24.72 36.26
CA PRO A 586 -0.23 24.79 35.31
C PRO A 586 -0.31 23.55 34.40
N SER A 587 -1.52 23.15 34.03
CA SER A 587 -1.80 22.03 33.16
C SER A 587 -1.18 22.20 31.77
N ALA A 588 -0.52 21.15 31.27
CA ALA A 588 0.07 21.13 29.95
C ALA A 588 -1.02 21.21 28.86
N ARG A 589 -0.92 22.21 27.99
CA ARG A 589 -1.57 22.19 26.68
C ARG A 589 -0.81 21.20 25.78
N PRO A 590 -1.46 20.53 24.80
CA PRO A 590 -0.71 19.85 23.75
C PRO A 590 0.20 20.89 23.06
N GLY A 591 1.50 20.68 23.17
CA GLY A 591 2.48 21.49 22.47
C GLY A 591 2.61 21.05 21.01
N PRO A 592 3.10 21.91 20.11
CA PRO A 592 3.62 21.42 18.84
C PRO A 592 4.80 20.47 19.15
N GLY A 593 4.94 19.39 18.37
CA GLY A 593 5.80 18.23 18.68
C GLY A 593 7.30 18.53 18.83
N PHE A 594 8.10 17.50 19.05
CA PHE A 594 9.52 17.66 19.37
C PHE A 594 10.29 18.47 18.32
N PHE A 595 10.95 19.53 18.79
CA PHE A 595 11.81 20.39 17.98
C PHE A 595 13.25 20.27 18.44
N GLY A 596 14.07 19.56 17.66
CA GLY A 596 15.51 19.49 17.90
C GLY A 596 16.22 20.84 17.76
N ILE A 597 17.49 20.90 18.15
CA ILE A 597 18.31 22.13 18.25
C ILE A 597 18.42 22.95 16.94
N LEU A 598 18.23 22.32 15.78
CA LEU A 598 18.26 22.98 14.46
C LEU A 598 16.92 23.63 14.05
N SER A 599 15.91 23.58 14.91
CA SER A 599 14.57 24.13 14.65
C SER A 599 14.52 25.66 14.69
N HIS A 600 13.55 26.24 13.99
CA HIS A 600 13.29 27.68 14.03
C HIS A 600 12.97 28.18 15.46
N SER A 601 12.32 27.35 16.28
CA SER A 601 11.97 27.63 17.67
C SER A 601 13.19 27.58 18.59
N ALA A 602 14.06 26.58 18.45
CA ALA A 602 15.33 26.53 19.19
C ALA A 602 16.24 27.72 18.85
N VAL A 603 16.41 28.03 17.56
CA VAL A 603 17.19 29.22 17.10
C VAL A 603 16.58 30.53 17.61
N TYR A 604 15.24 30.64 17.66
CA TYR A 604 14.58 31.82 18.19
C TYR A 604 14.72 31.94 19.73
N GLU A 605 14.66 30.84 20.47
CA GLU A 605 14.91 30.83 21.92
C GLU A 605 16.40 31.08 22.25
N GLU A 606 17.35 30.52 21.50
CA GLU A 606 18.78 30.87 21.60
C GLU A 606 19.00 32.36 21.33
N THR A 607 18.37 32.90 20.29
CA THR A 607 18.42 34.33 19.96
C THR A 607 17.79 35.17 21.07
N LYS A 608 16.64 34.77 21.61
CA LYS A 608 15.93 35.44 22.71
C LYS A 608 16.74 35.42 24.01
N ASN A 609 17.42 34.31 24.31
CA ASN A 609 18.34 34.20 25.46
C ASN A 609 19.62 35.02 25.26
N THR A 610 20.12 35.11 24.02
CA THR A 610 21.25 36.00 23.67
C THR A 610 20.86 37.48 23.76
N LEU A 611 19.65 37.84 23.33
CA LEU A 611 19.11 39.21 23.39
C LEU A 611 18.72 39.63 24.82
N SER A 612 18.23 38.71 25.66
CA SER A 612 17.89 39.02 27.06
C SER A 612 19.13 39.27 27.94
N LEU A 613 20.31 38.80 27.51
CA LEU A 613 21.61 39.13 28.11
C LEU A 613 22.11 40.54 27.72
N LEU A 614 21.49 41.23 26.75
CA LEU A 614 21.81 42.62 26.40
C LEU A 614 21.11 43.61 27.33
N GLN A 615 21.87 44.31 28.17
CA GLN A 615 21.33 45.32 29.06
C GLN A 615 20.58 46.42 28.30
N GLY A 616 19.31 46.62 28.67
CA GLY A 616 18.40 47.60 28.05
C GLY A 616 17.44 47.03 27.01
N PHE A 617 17.62 45.79 26.54
CA PHE A 617 16.74 45.19 25.54
C PHE A 617 15.42 44.69 26.17
N ARG A 618 14.41 45.56 26.26
CA ARG A 618 13.02 45.13 26.48
C ARG A 618 12.40 44.75 25.14
N PRO A 619 11.96 43.51 24.92
CA PRO A 619 11.19 43.16 23.73
C PRO A 619 9.83 43.84 23.79
N CYS A 620 9.62 44.90 22.99
CA CYS A 620 8.28 45.38 22.64
C CYS A 620 7.65 44.47 21.57
N LEU A 621 7.62 43.16 21.86
CA LEU A 621 6.72 42.23 21.21
C LEU A 621 5.31 42.47 21.77
N PRO A 622 4.25 42.18 21.01
CA PRO A 622 2.95 41.92 21.60
C PRO A 622 3.11 40.85 22.69
N GLY A 623 2.41 40.99 23.82
CA GLY A 623 2.22 39.84 24.69
C GLY A 623 1.51 38.72 23.91
N HIS A 624 1.58 37.47 24.40
CA HIS A 624 0.80 36.37 23.84
C HIS A 624 -0.70 36.57 24.12
N GLY A 625 -1.31 37.54 23.45
CA GLY A 625 -2.75 37.62 23.26
C GLY A 625 -3.14 36.46 22.36
N ASP A 626 -3.71 35.43 22.98
CA ASP A 626 -4.31 34.23 22.40
C ASP A 626 -3.93 33.96 20.95
N ALA A 627 -2.70 33.47 20.76
CA ALA A 627 -2.29 32.84 19.50
C ALA A 627 -3.38 31.84 19.12
N ALA A 628 -4.01 32.09 17.97
CA ALA A 628 -5.43 31.82 17.75
C ALA A 628 -5.84 30.44 18.27
N GLN A 629 -6.96 30.38 19.00
CA GLN A 629 -7.53 29.14 19.49
C GLN A 629 -7.65 28.14 18.32
N ALA A 630 -6.68 27.23 18.23
CA ALA A 630 -6.85 25.97 17.53
C ALA A 630 -7.98 25.30 18.29
N GLN A 631 -9.19 25.45 17.76
CA GLN A 631 -10.39 24.96 18.40
C GLN A 631 -10.15 23.49 18.66
N PHE A 632 -10.29 23.07 19.92
CA PHE A 632 -10.48 21.67 20.22
C PHE A 632 -11.53 21.15 19.23
N ARG A 633 -11.17 20.13 18.45
CA ARG A 633 -12.17 19.31 17.77
C ARG A 633 -12.87 18.49 18.85
N ASP A 634 -13.65 19.17 19.69
CA ASP A 634 -14.78 18.56 20.36
C ASP A 634 -15.58 17.90 19.24
N PRO A 635 -15.74 16.57 19.25
CA PRO A 635 -16.67 15.94 18.35
C PRO A 635 -18.06 16.41 18.77
N SER A 636 -18.51 17.43 18.03
CA SER A 636 -19.90 17.82 17.89
C SER A 636 -20.75 16.57 17.70
N GLN A 637 -22.05 16.66 18.00
CA GLN A 637 -22.86 15.51 18.40
C GLN A 637 -23.01 14.38 17.35
N VAL A 638 -22.41 14.51 16.16
CA VAL A 638 -22.39 13.56 15.04
C VAL A 638 -20.94 13.34 14.59
N LEU A 639 -20.49 12.07 14.50
CA LEU A 639 -19.24 11.72 13.82
C LEU A 639 -19.42 11.78 12.30
N SER A 640 -18.40 12.20 11.55
CA SER A 640 -18.44 12.16 10.07
C SER A 640 -18.52 10.71 9.56
N SER A 641 -19.17 10.49 8.41
CA SER A 641 -19.56 9.13 7.97
C SER A 641 -18.40 8.12 7.90
N PRO A 642 -17.23 8.43 7.30
CA PRO A 642 -16.13 7.48 7.25
C PRO A 642 -15.57 7.15 8.65
N VAL A 643 -15.56 8.13 9.55
CA VAL A 643 -15.13 7.93 10.94
C VAL A 643 -16.15 7.07 11.70
N ARG A 644 -17.44 7.29 11.46
CA ARG A 644 -18.52 6.46 12.02
C ARG A 644 -18.35 5.00 11.58
N GLU A 645 -18.20 4.68 10.29
CA GLU A 645 -18.06 3.28 9.89
C GLU A 645 -16.73 2.66 10.35
N MET A 646 -15.60 3.39 10.38
CA MET A 646 -14.37 2.92 11.04
C MET A 646 -14.63 2.52 12.51
N CYS A 647 -15.31 3.37 13.27
CA CYS A 647 -15.72 3.07 14.66
C CYS A 647 -16.64 1.84 14.72
N MET A 648 -17.62 1.75 13.81
CA MET A 648 -18.61 0.67 13.81
C MET A 648 -18.00 -0.69 13.45
N VAL A 649 -16.99 -0.75 12.57
CA VAL A 649 -16.22 -1.98 12.30
C VAL A 649 -15.52 -2.45 13.57
N VAL A 650 -14.72 -1.59 14.21
CA VAL A 650 -13.98 -1.93 15.44
C VAL A 650 -14.94 -2.41 16.55
N LEU A 651 -16.05 -1.70 16.75
CA LEU A 651 -17.01 -1.99 17.82
C LEU A 651 -17.88 -3.24 17.55
N ARG A 652 -18.14 -3.57 16.27
CA ARG A 652 -18.78 -4.84 15.88
C ARG A 652 -17.85 -6.04 16.16
N SER A 653 -16.54 -5.88 15.99
CA SER A 653 -15.54 -6.94 16.19
C SER A 653 -15.13 -7.23 17.65
N ILE A 654 -15.52 -6.41 18.63
CA ILE A 654 -15.30 -6.72 20.05
C ILE A 654 -16.05 -8.00 20.42
N PRO A 655 -15.46 -8.99 21.12
CA PRO A 655 -16.16 -10.21 21.51
C PRO A 655 -17.43 -9.98 22.34
N CYS A 656 -18.32 -10.95 22.33
CA CYS A 656 -19.53 -10.95 23.15
C CYS A 656 -19.16 -11.18 24.63
N PRO A 657 -19.73 -10.45 25.61
CA PRO A 657 -19.39 -10.59 27.03
C PRO A 657 -19.74 -12.01 27.52
N PRO A 658 -18.75 -12.85 27.87
CA PRO A 658 -19.02 -14.23 28.23
C PRO A 658 -19.51 -14.35 29.67
N GLN A 659 -20.24 -15.43 29.95
CA GLN A 659 -20.84 -15.71 31.27
C GLN A 659 -19.81 -16.13 32.33
N GLY A 660 -18.52 -16.20 31.97
CA GLY A 660 -17.37 -16.26 32.87
C GLY A 660 -16.26 -15.34 32.35
N HIS A 661 -15.44 -14.77 33.24
CA HIS A 661 -14.46 -13.73 32.89
C HIS A 661 -13.49 -14.15 31.77
N ILE A 662 -13.30 -13.28 30.76
CA ILE A 662 -12.14 -13.34 29.86
C ILE A 662 -10.90 -13.01 30.70
N SER A 663 -10.23 -14.06 31.18
CA SER A 663 -8.92 -13.94 31.80
C SER A 663 -7.85 -13.99 30.72
N LEU A 664 -7.32 -12.82 30.33
CA LEU A 664 -6.08 -12.73 29.56
C LEU A 664 -4.99 -13.40 30.39
N ARG A 665 -4.69 -14.67 30.09
CA ARG A 665 -3.72 -15.49 30.85
C ARG A 665 -2.39 -14.73 30.96
N MET A 666 -1.69 -14.87 32.08
CA MET A 666 -0.36 -14.26 32.24
C MET A 666 0.66 -15.01 31.38
N SER A 667 0.73 -14.64 30.09
CA SER A 667 1.71 -15.18 29.14
C SER A 667 3.12 -14.75 29.57
N PRO A 668 4.13 -15.66 29.52
CA PRO A 668 5.51 -15.33 29.85
C PRO A 668 6.26 -14.63 28.69
N HIS A 669 5.53 -14.03 27.74
CA HIS A 669 6.11 -13.38 26.57
C HIS A 669 6.91 -12.13 26.99
N PRO A 670 8.23 -12.05 26.70
CA PRO A 670 9.12 -11.07 27.33
C PRO A 670 8.86 -9.61 26.94
N TYR A 671 8.03 -9.35 25.92
CA TYR A 671 7.78 -8.00 25.41
C TYR A 671 6.43 -7.40 25.83
N ASP A 672 5.63 -8.11 26.64
CA ASP A 672 4.29 -7.67 27.03
C ASP A 672 4.25 -6.65 28.18
N GLY A 673 5.27 -6.62 29.05
CA GLY A 673 5.46 -5.58 30.08
C GLY A 673 4.20 -5.22 30.88
N TRP A 674 4.00 -3.94 31.14
CA TRP A 674 2.77 -3.39 31.74
C TRP A 674 1.53 -3.54 30.84
N ALA A 675 1.69 -3.72 29.53
CA ALA A 675 0.61 -3.64 28.54
C ALA A 675 -0.47 -4.70 28.75
N ARG A 676 -0.08 -5.91 29.19
CA ARG A 676 -1.02 -7.01 29.51
C ARG A 676 -1.85 -6.74 30.77
N VAL A 677 -1.27 -6.10 31.79
CA VAL A 677 -2.02 -5.71 33.01
C VAL A 677 -2.96 -4.55 32.72
N ALA A 678 -2.50 -3.57 31.93
CA ALA A 678 -3.33 -2.48 31.44
C ALA A 678 -4.50 -2.99 30.57
N ALA A 679 -4.26 -3.98 29.69
CA ALA A 679 -5.30 -4.62 28.89
C ALA A 679 -6.36 -5.32 29.77
N GLN A 680 -5.97 -6.03 30.83
CA GLN A 680 -6.93 -6.61 31.80
C GLN A 680 -7.81 -5.52 32.45
N ARG A 681 -7.21 -4.40 32.90
CA ARG A 681 -7.92 -3.25 33.51
C ARG A 681 -8.85 -2.55 32.51
N VAL A 682 -8.43 -2.42 31.25
CA VAL A 682 -9.23 -1.88 30.14
C VAL A 682 -10.40 -2.80 29.81
N LEU A 683 -10.17 -4.11 29.70
CA LEU A 683 -11.19 -5.12 29.37
C LEU A 683 -12.27 -5.20 30.45
N ALA A 684 -11.88 -5.11 31.73
CA ALA A 684 -12.81 -5.02 32.85
C ALA A 684 -13.70 -3.78 32.76
N GLY A 685 -13.10 -2.58 32.62
CA GLY A 685 -13.84 -1.33 32.49
C GLY A 685 -14.73 -1.25 31.24
N LEU A 686 -14.32 -1.89 30.14
CA LEU A 686 -15.10 -1.98 28.89
C LEU A 686 -16.41 -2.73 29.13
N TYR A 687 -16.36 -3.92 29.74
CA TYR A 687 -17.57 -4.71 29.99
C TYR A 687 -18.37 -4.20 31.20
N GLU A 688 -17.74 -3.59 32.21
CA GLU A 688 -18.43 -2.89 33.30
C GLU A 688 -19.33 -1.77 32.76
N ARG A 689 -18.80 -0.96 31.84
CA ARG A 689 -19.53 0.20 31.27
C ARG A 689 -20.47 -0.17 30.14
N PHE A 690 -20.04 -1.05 29.23
CA PHE A 690 -20.71 -1.31 27.95
C PHE A 690 -21.10 -2.77 27.72
N GLY A 691 -21.05 -3.64 28.74
CA GLY A 691 -21.49 -5.04 28.61
C GLY A 691 -22.94 -5.21 28.13
N SER A 692 -23.82 -4.26 28.47
CA SER A 692 -25.21 -4.19 27.97
C SER A 692 -25.33 -3.80 26.50
N HIS A 693 -24.29 -3.19 25.92
CA HIS A 693 -24.21 -2.76 24.52
C HIS A 693 -23.52 -3.81 23.64
N LEU A 694 -22.63 -4.61 24.24
CA LEU A 694 -21.81 -5.62 23.57
C LEU A 694 -22.43 -7.03 23.54
N GLY A 695 -23.67 -7.20 24.02
CA GLY A 695 -24.41 -8.47 23.97
C GLY A 695 -24.65 -9.01 22.54
N THR A 696 -25.39 -10.11 22.41
CA THR A 696 -25.65 -10.75 21.10
C THR A 696 -26.52 -9.89 20.17
N ASN A 697 -27.48 -9.13 20.71
CA ASN A 697 -28.36 -8.24 19.95
C ASN A 697 -27.89 -6.79 20.02
N ARG A 698 -26.74 -6.48 19.40
CA ARG A 698 -26.18 -5.12 19.35
C ARG A 698 -27.01 -4.21 18.44
N THR A 699 -27.34 -3.00 18.89
CA THR A 699 -27.99 -1.98 18.04
C THR A 699 -26.98 -0.92 17.60
N ASN A 700 -27.15 -0.36 16.40
CA ASN A 700 -26.23 0.68 15.90
C ASN A 700 -26.19 1.91 16.84
N ALA A 701 -27.33 2.33 17.40
CA ALA A 701 -27.40 3.45 18.34
C ALA A 701 -26.53 3.26 19.60
N GLN A 702 -26.46 2.04 20.14
CA GLN A 702 -25.59 1.72 21.28
C GLN A 702 -24.10 1.79 20.90
N LEU A 703 -23.74 1.28 19.73
CA LEU A 703 -22.35 1.33 19.25
C LEU A 703 -21.95 2.77 18.86
N GLU A 704 -22.89 3.59 18.40
CA GLU A 704 -22.67 5.03 18.15
C GLU A 704 -22.47 5.83 19.45
N GLU A 705 -23.18 5.50 20.53
CA GLU A 705 -22.90 6.06 21.87
C GLU A 705 -21.48 5.70 22.34
N MET A 706 -21.08 4.44 22.18
CA MET A 706 -19.71 3.99 22.46
C MET A 706 -18.68 4.74 21.61
N ALA A 707 -18.93 4.87 20.30
CA ALA A 707 -18.03 5.54 19.37
C ALA A 707 -17.82 7.03 19.73
N LEU A 708 -18.90 7.75 20.05
CA LEU A 708 -18.85 9.14 20.51
C LEU A 708 -18.10 9.27 21.85
N PHE A 709 -18.32 8.35 22.78
CA PHE A 709 -17.64 8.34 24.08
C PHE A 709 -16.12 8.12 23.95
N LEU A 710 -15.71 7.10 23.19
CA LEU A 710 -14.30 6.78 22.95
C LEU A 710 -13.59 7.92 22.21
N SER A 711 -14.23 8.48 21.18
CA SER A 711 -13.69 9.62 20.42
C SER A 711 -13.52 10.88 21.30
N ARG A 712 -14.50 11.20 22.15
CA ARG A 712 -14.40 12.31 23.12
C ARG A 712 -13.30 12.12 24.15
N ASN A 713 -13.02 10.87 24.54
CA ASN A 713 -11.94 10.58 25.47
C ASN A 713 -10.57 10.62 24.77
N THR A 714 -10.44 10.09 23.54
CA THR A 714 -9.19 10.22 22.75
C THR A 714 -8.85 11.68 22.44
N ALA A 715 -9.86 12.52 22.19
CA ALA A 715 -9.67 13.96 21.98
C ALA A 715 -9.14 14.72 23.22
N ARG A 716 -9.08 14.09 24.41
CA ARG A 716 -8.45 14.69 25.59
C ARG A 716 -6.93 14.50 25.53
N PRO A 717 -6.12 15.53 25.89
CA PRO A 717 -4.68 15.37 26.02
C PRO A 717 -4.30 14.21 26.96
N PHE A 718 -3.24 13.48 26.60
CA PHE A 718 -2.67 12.41 27.40
C PHE A 718 -1.37 12.92 28.05
N ASN A 719 -1.27 12.81 29.38
CA ASN A 719 -0.05 13.18 30.11
C ASN A 719 0.95 12.02 30.08
N ASP A 720 1.83 12.01 29.08
CA ASP A 720 2.96 11.07 28.97
C ASP A 720 3.98 11.20 30.12
N ASN A 721 3.85 12.22 30.99
CA ASN A 721 4.71 12.49 32.14
C ASN A 721 4.02 12.32 33.50
N GLU A 722 2.82 11.72 33.58
CA GLU A 722 2.19 11.42 34.88
C GLU A 722 3.06 10.41 35.65
N PRO A 723 3.56 10.72 36.87
CA PRO A 723 4.47 9.83 37.58
C PRO A 723 3.74 8.69 38.30
N ASP A 724 2.54 8.97 38.82
CA ASP A 724 1.70 8.06 39.59
C ASP A 724 1.15 6.93 38.69
N PRO A 725 1.45 5.65 38.97
CA PRO A 725 1.04 4.54 38.11
C PRO A 725 -0.48 4.39 37.94
N ASP A 726 -1.25 4.69 38.99
CA ASP A 726 -2.69 4.48 39.01
C ASP A 726 -3.43 5.61 38.28
N ARG A 727 -2.93 6.84 38.39
CA ARG A 727 -3.38 7.98 37.56
C ARG A 727 -2.99 7.80 36.11
N TRP A 728 -1.76 7.36 35.82
CA TRP A 728 -1.30 7.14 34.45
C TRP A 728 -2.16 6.07 33.74
N MET A 729 -2.42 4.93 34.39
CA MET A 729 -3.41 3.94 33.92
C MET A 729 -4.84 4.50 33.88
N GLY A 730 -5.18 5.39 34.82
CA GLY A 730 -6.47 6.08 34.90
C GLY A 730 -6.77 7.00 33.70
N GLN A 731 -5.77 7.39 32.92
CA GLN A 731 -5.96 8.21 31.71
C GLN A 731 -6.63 7.45 30.55
N PHE A 732 -6.56 6.12 30.55
CA PHE A 732 -7.02 5.28 29.44
C PHE A 732 -7.85 4.05 29.87
N SER A 733 -8.33 4.02 31.12
CA SER A 733 -9.15 2.92 31.67
C SER A 733 -10.42 3.41 32.39
N GLY A 734 -11.36 2.49 32.66
CA GLY A 734 -12.60 2.80 33.38
C GLY A 734 -13.47 3.84 32.68
N GLN A 735 -13.64 5.02 33.30
CA GLN A 735 -14.41 6.12 32.69
C GLN A 735 -13.64 6.90 31.60
N ASN A 736 -12.35 6.65 31.44
CA ASN A 736 -11.50 7.27 30.44
C ASN A 736 -11.06 6.28 29.35
N LEU A 737 -11.87 5.28 28.98
CA LEU A 737 -11.56 4.43 27.82
C LEU A 737 -11.48 5.26 26.53
N ARG A 738 -10.49 4.96 25.68
CA ARG A 738 -10.12 5.66 24.44
C ARG A 738 -10.03 4.66 23.27
N TRP A 739 -9.88 5.13 22.03
CA TRP A 739 -9.54 4.25 20.90
C TRP A 739 -8.20 3.54 21.11
N GLU A 740 -7.23 4.21 21.72
CA GLU A 740 -5.97 3.61 22.16
C GLU A 740 -6.17 2.42 23.11
N SER A 741 -7.18 2.51 23.99
CA SER A 741 -7.53 1.43 24.92
C SER A 741 -8.08 0.21 24.18
N LEU A 742 -8.95 0.41 23.18
CA LEU A 742 -9.49 -0.71 22.39
C LEU A 742 -8.41 -1.34 21.51
N GLY A 743 -7.55 -0.54 20.87
CA GLY A 743 -6.43 -1.06 20.07
C GLY A 743 -5.53 -1.97 20.89
N LEU A 744 -5.28 -1.62 22.17
CA LEU A 744 -4.49 -2.44 23.09
C LEU A 744 -5.07 -3.85 23.29
N LEU A 745 -6.40 -3.99 23.30
CA LEU A 745 -7.08 -5.27 23.45
C LEU A 745 -6.87 -6.19 22.24
N PHE A 746 -6.95 -5.65 21.01
CA PHE A 746 -6.73 -6.40 19.77
C PHE A 746 -5.27 -6.89 19.61
N THR A 747 -4.33 -6.43 20.43
CA THR A 747 -2.94 -6.95 20.43
C THR A 747 -2.79 -8.35 21.05
N PHE A 748 -3.85 -8.90 21.67
CA PHE A 748 -3.82 -10.18 22.39
C PHE A 748 -4.69 -11.25 21.71
N ARG A 749 -4.09 -12.37 21.29
CA ARG A 749 -4.79 -13.49 20.64
C ARG A 749 -5.79 -14.17 21.56
N GLU A 750 -5.52 -14.17 22.88
CA GLU A 750 -6.38 -14.77 23.90
C GLU A 750 -7.76 -14.12 24.00
N LEU A 751 -7.95 -12.93 23.41
CA LEU A 751 -9.25 -12.27 23.29
C LEU A 751 -10.17 -12.92 22.25
N GLY A 752 -9.61 -13.59 21.24
CA GLY A 752 -10.34 -14.25 20.15
C GLY A 752 -10.81 -15.68 20.44
N GLY A 753 -10.39 -16.25 21.57
CA GLY A 753 -10.80 -17.60 21.97
C GLY A 753 -10.08 -18.75 21.26
N GLU A 754 -8.86 -18.57 20.74
CA GLU A 754 -8.07 -19.70 20.19
C GLU A 754 -7.88 -20.81 21.26
N PRO A 755 -8.30 -22.06 21.01
CA PRO A 755 -8.01 -23.18 21.89
C PRO A 755 -6.53 -23.57 21.77
N LEU A 756 -5.81 -23.57 22.90
CA LEU A 756 -4.38 -23.94 22.95
C LEU A 756 -4.13 -25.46 22.87
N SER A 757 -5.19 -26.27 22.65
CA SER A 757 -5.11 -27.71 22.39
C SER A 757 -6.37 -28.23 21.69
N ASP A 758 -6.27 -29.34 20.96
CA ASP A 758 -7.38 -29.95 20.19
C ASP A 758 -8.58 -30.40 21.05
N ALA A 759 -8.44 -30.42 22.38
CA ALA A 759 -9.45 -30.92 23.31
C ALA A 759 -10.62 -29.94 23.58
N ASP A 760 -10.41 -28.63 23.41
CA ASP A 760 -11.38 -27.59 23.79
C ASP A 760 -12.32 -27.22 22.62
N HIS A 761 -13.19 -28.15 22.22
CA HIS A 761 -14.10 -27.96 21.07
C HIS A 761 -15.32 -27.03 21.33
N ASP A 762 -15.62 -26.67 22.60
CA ASP A 762 -16.85 -25.94 22.97
C ASP A 762 -16.76 -24.40 22.86
N ILE A 763 -15.63 -23.83 22.40
CA ILE A 763 -15.40 -22.37 22.45
C ILE A 763 -16.22 -21.58 21.41
N ASP A 764 -16.60 -22.22 20.29
CA ASP A 764 -17.24 -21.56 19.13
C ASP A 764 -18.58 -20.85 19.45
N GLN A 765 -19.21 -21.19 20.59
CA GLN A 765 -20.43 -20.55 21.07
C GLN A 765 -20.21 -19.19 21.77
N PHE A 766 -18.98 -18.86 22.19
CA PHE A 766 -18.67 -17.66 22.98
C PHE A 766 -18.13 -16.49 22.14
N THR A 767 -17.56 -16.77 20.97
CA THR A 767 -16.83 -15.81 20.11
C THR A 767 -17.71 -15.15 19.04
N CYS A 768 -19.01 -15.45 19.04
CA CYS A 768 -19.99 -14.92 18.10
C CYS A 768 -19.59 -15.14 16.61
N GLY A 769 -18.87 -16.24 16.33
CA GLY A 769 -18.50 -16.70 14.98
C GLY A 769 -17.15 -16.22 14.43
N LEU A 770 -16.40 -15.40 15.18
CA LEU A 770 -15.14 -14.79 14.70
C LEU A 770 -13.88 -15.67 14.89
N THR A 771 -14.02 -16.86 15.47
CA THR A 771 -12.95 -17.73 15.99
C THR A 771 -11.85 -18.06 14.97
N LYS A 772 -12.23 -18.31 13.71
CA LYS A 772 -11.32 -18.83 12.66
C LYS A 772 -10.55 -17.77 11.87
N HIS A 773 -10.89 -16.49 12.05
CA HIS A 773 -10.27 -15.35 11.36
C HIS A 773 -9.87 -14.25 12.35
N TRP A 774 -9.60 -14.63 13.60
CA TRP A 774 -9.26 -13.66 14.64
C TRP A 774 -7.95 -12.89 14.38
N PRO A 775 -6.85 -13.51 13.88
CA PRO A 775 -5.63 -12.76 13.58
C PRO A 775 -5.85 -11.60 12.60
N GLU A 776 -6.62 -11.84 11.54
CA GLU A 776 -6.94 -10.88 10.47
C GLU A 776 -7.90 -9.80 10.99
N VAL A 777 -8.97 -10.19 11.70
CA VAL A 777 -9.90 -9.25 12.35
C VAL A 777 -9.18 -8.37 13.37
N ALA A 778 -8.25 -8.93 14.14
CA ALA A 778 -7.45 -8.20 15.12
C ALA A 778 -6.45 -7.24 14.47
N GLN A 779 -5.79 -7.63 13.38
CA GLN A 779 -4.91 -6.75 12.57
C GLN A 779 -5.71 -5.54 12.05
N VAL A 780 -6.84 -5.78 11.39
CA VAL A 780 -7.71 -4.72 10.84
C VAL A 780 -8.22 -3.80 11.95
N CYS A 781 -8.70 -4.34 13.07
CA CYS A 781 -9.21 -3.53 14.18
C CYS A 781 -8.10 -2.77 14.92
N LEU A 782 -6.87 -3.29 14.98
CA LEU A 782 -5.71 -2.59 15.52
C LEU A 782 -5.28 -1.43 14.61
N GLY A 783 -5.24 -1.64 13.29
CA GLY A 783 -5.01 -0.58 12.30
C GLY A 783 -6.06 0.53 12.40
N LEU A 784 -7.34 0.17 12.38
CA LEU A 784 -8.44 1.12 12.55
C LEU A 784 -8.38 1.86 13.90
N CYS A 785 -7.96 1.23 15.00
CA CYS A 785 -7.76 1.93 16.28
C CYS A 785 -6.62 2.96 16.23
N VAL A 786 -5.51 2.65 15.54
CA VAL A 786 -4.41 3.59 15.29
C VAL A 786 -4.90 4.78 14.47
N ASP A 787 -5.63 4.52 13.38
CA ASP A 787 -6.08 5.56 12.44
C ASP A 787 -7.27 6.37 12.96
N LEU A 788 -8.12 5.79 13.81
CA LEU A 788 -9.10 6.53 14.62
C LEU A 788 -8.40 7.44 15.64
N THR A 789 -7.33 6.97 16.29
CA THR A 789 -6.59 7.79 17.26
C THR A 789 -5.97 9.01 16.59
N ARG A 790 -5.32 8.83 15.43
CA ARG A 790 -4.71 9.91 14.62
C ARG A 790 -5.69 11.01 14.19
N ARG A 791 -6.99 10.73 14.15
CA ARG A 791 -8.04 11.72 13.82
C ARG A 791 -8.45 12.61 14.99
N PHE A 792 -8.08 12.23 16.22
CA PHE A 792 -8.50 12.90 17.47
C PHE A 792 -7.33 13.32 18.38
N SER A 793 -6.13 12.77 18.21
CA SER A 793 -4.94 13.09 19.00
C SER A 793 -3.70 13.17 18.10
N ASP A 794 -2.88 14.23 18.28
CA ASP A 794 -1.65 14.45 17.51
C ASP A 794 -0.56 13.40 17.80
N GLY A 795 -0.68 12.67 18.92
CA GLY A 795 0.25 11.61 19.33
C GLY A 795 0.36 11.48 20.85
N ASN A 796 0.72 10.29 21.31
CA ASN A 796 1.08 9.98 22.71
C ASN A 796 1.82 8.62 22.78
N SER A 797 2.44 8.29 23.91
CA SER A 797 3.19 7.02 24.04
C SER A 797 2.33 5.75 23.90
N LEU A 798 1.03 5.83 24.22
CA LEU A 798 0.11 4.70 24.07
C LEU A 798 -0.22 4.44 22.59
N LEU A 799 -0.38 5.47 21.77
CA LEU A 799 -0.48 5.34 20.30
C LEU A 799 0.80 4.74 19.70
N LEU A 800 1.98 5.15 20.19
CA LEU A 800 3.25 4.58 19.73
C LEU A 800 3.37 3.09 20.09
N GLN A 801 2.91 2.69 21.29
CA GLN A 801 2.79 1.28 21.67
C GLN A 801 1.84 0.50 20.73
N LEU A 802 0.77 1.11 20.22
CA LEU A 802 -0.06 0.49 19.19
C LEU A 802 0.63 0.39 17.82
N CYS A 803 1.40 1.40 17.41
CA CYS A 803 2.14 1.36 16.14
C CYS A 803 3.20 0.24 16.13
N ILE A 804 3.91 0.04 17.25
CA ILE A 804 4.80 -1.12 17.47
C ILE A 804 4.02 -2.43 17.28
N ARG A 805 2.86 -2.58 17.94
CA ARG A 805 2.05 -3.81 17.88
C ARG A 805 1.43 -4.04 16.50
N ARG A 806 1.04 -2.98 15.77
CA ARG A 806 0.62 -3.04 14.36
C ARG A 806 1.76 -3.60 13.50
N THR A 807 2.98 -3.07 13.66
CA THR A 807 4.17 -3.52 12.92
C THR A 807 4.50 -5.00 13.17
N VAL A 808 4.37 -5.49 14.41
CA VAL A 808 4.56 -6.92 14.74
C VAL A 808 3.45 -7.80 14.14
N ALA A 809 2.18 -7.35 14.17
CA ALA A 809 1.09 -8.07 13.52
C ALA A 809 1.26 -8.16 12.00
N GLU A 810 1.72 -7.07 11.37
CA GLU A 810 1.99 -6.98 9.93
C GLU A 810 3.12 -7.92 9.50
N SER A 811 4.21 -7.99 10.26
CA SER A 811 5.31 -8.95 10.08
C SER A 811 4.80 -10.40 10.08
N ILE A 812 3.96 -10.76 11.07
CA ILE A 812 3.45 -12.13 11.27
C ILE A 812 2.43 -12.56 10.19
N LEU A 813 1.79 -11.62 9.49
CA LEU A 813 0.75 -11.93 8.48
C LEU A 813 1.22 -11.68 7.03
N SER A 814 1.91 -10.57 6.77
CA SER A 814 2.37 -10.20 5.43
C SER A 814 3.86 -10.47 5.16
N GLY A 815 4.64 -10.83 6.20
CA GLY A 815 6.08 -11.09 6.11
C GLY A 815 6.95 -9.84 6.29
N ASP A 816 8.19 -10.04 6.75
CA ASP A 816 9.10 -8.98 7.16
C ASP A 816 9.65 -8.15 6.00
N ALA A 817 9.78 -8.78 4.82
CA ALA A 817 10.19 -8.11 3.59
C ALA A 817 9.10 -7.21 2.98
N SER A 818 7.85 -7.30 3.44
CA SER A 818 6.71 -6.64 2.79
C SER A 818 6.80 -5.11 2.83
N ALA A 819 6.14 -4.46 1.87
CA ALA A 819 5.98 -3.01 1.86
C ALA A 819 5.07 -2.52 3.00
N SER A 820 4.17 -3.36 3.53
CA SER A 820 3.26 -2.98 4.62
C SER A 820 3.96 -2.97 5.98
N THR A 821 4.73 -4.02 6.27
CA THR A 821 5.56 -4.11 7.49
C THR A 821 6.56 -2.94 7.56
N TRP A 822 7.16 -2.58 6.42
CA TRP A 822 8.06 -1.44 6.30
C TRP A 822 7.35 -0.09 6.52
N ARG A 823 6.13 0.10 5.99
CA ARG A 823 5.31 1.29 6.27
C ARG A 823 5.01 1.42 7.78
N CYS A 824 4.53 0.36 8.43
CA CYS A 824 4.19 0.36 9.86
C CYS A 824 5.41 0.67 10.76
N LEU A 825 6.60 0.14 10.40
CA LEU A 825 7.85 0.45 11.07
C LEU A 825 8.23 1.93 10.91
N ALA A 826 8.13 2.48 9.70
CA ALA A 826 8.41 3.89 9.43
C ALA A 826 7.45 4.84 10.16
N GLU A 827 6.18 4.49 10.27
CA GLU A 827 5.21 5.23 11.12
C GLU A 827 5.63 5.21 12.61
N SER A 828 6.09 4.05 13.11
CA SER A 828 6.54 3.91 14.50
C SER A 828 7.78 4.76 14.79
N VAL A 829 8.77 4.79 13.88
CA VAL A 829 9.95 5.65 14.00
C VAL A 829 9.58 7.15 13.88
N SER A 830 8.69 7.50 12.95
CA SER A 830 8.20 8.86 12.77
C SER A 830 7.48 9.39 14.03
N LEU A 831 6.59 8.60 14.62
CA LEU A 831 5.90 8.98 15.85
C LEU A 831 6.84 9.02 17.07
N MET A 832 7.83 8.12 17.15
CA MET A 832 8.85 8.16 18.21
C MET A 832 9.69 9.46 18.17
N THR A 833 10.11 9.89 16.98
CA THR A 833 10.88 11.13 16.81
C THR A 833 10.02 12.38 17.01
N PHE A 834 8.77 12.39 16.53
CA PHE A 834 7.79 13.45 16.79
C PHE A 834 7.46 13.64 18.28
N LEU A 835 7.35 12.55 19.05
CA LEU A 835 7.17 12.59 20.50
C LEU A 835 8.46 12.88 21.28
N GLY A 836 9.60 12.99 20.58
CA GLY A 836 10.90 13.26 21.19
C GLY A 836 11.54 12.07 21.91
N LEU A 837 10.89 10.90 22.00
CA LEU A 837 11.33 9.77 22.84
C LEU A 837 12.65 9.11 22.39
N HIS A 838 13.18 9.49 21.23
CA HIS A 838 14.55 9.19 20.81
C HIS A 838 15.65 10.00 21.52
N ASP A 839 15.30 11.14 22.14
CA ASP A 839 16.27 12.13 22.64
C ASP A 839 15.99 12.51 24.12
N GLU A 840 15.59 11.53 24.94
CA GLU A 840 15.47 11.73 26.40
C GLU A 840 16.87 11.79 27.03
N THR A 841 17.23 12.91 27.67
CA THR A 841 18.53 13.03 28.35
C THR A 841 18.47 12.55 29.81
N GLU A 842 19.54 11.92 30.29
CA GLU A 842 19.65 11.50 31.69
C GLU A 842 19.89 12.72 32.61
N SER A 843 19.01 12.92 33.59
CA SER A 843 19.18 13.95 34.63
C SER A 843 19.98 13.41 35.81
N PRO A 844 20.88 14.19 36.44
CA PRO A 844 21.52 13.82 37.71
C PRO A 844 20.52 13.50 38.84
N ASP A 845 19.32 14.08 38.79
CA ASP A 845 18.21 13.85 39.72
C ASP A 845 17.16 12.85 39.18
N TYR A 846 17.52 11.97 38.24
CA TYR A 846 16.58 11.01 37.65
C TYR A 846 15.94 10.10 38.71
N ARG A 847 14.62 9.99 38.65
CA ARG A 847 13.80 9.09 39.47
C ARG A 847 12.93 8.27 38.52
N PRO A 848 13.06 6.93 38.51
CA PRO A 848 12.19 6.09 37.69
C PRO A 848 10.74 6.17 38.16
N THR A 849 9.84 6.09 37.20
CA THR A 849 8.37 6.09 37.33
C THR A 849 7.80 5.13 36.30
N LEU A 850 6.53 4.73 36.41
CA LEU A 850 5.91 3.89 35.37
C LEU A 850 6.00 4.57 33.99
N SER A 851 5.74 5.87 33.90
CA SER A 851 5.78 6.62 32.63
C SER A 851 7.18 6.79 32.06
N SER A 852 8.18 7.20 32.85
CA SER A 852 9.55 7.40 32.34
C SER A 852 10.20 6.08 31.89
N GLU A 853 10.06 5.02 32.67
CA GLU A 853 10.53 3.69 32.27
C GLU A 853 9.75 3.14 31.06
N SER A 854 8.45 3.41 30.96
CA SER A 854 7.67 3.02 29.76
C SER A 854 8.17 3.71 28.50
N ARG A 855 8.51 5.01 28.54
CA ARG A 855 9.01 5.74 27.36
C ARG A 855 10.40 5.26 26.95
N ARG A 856 11.33 5.05 27.91
CA ARG A 856 12.63 4.39 27.64
C ARG A 856 12.46 3.00 27.00
N ARG A 857 11.53 2.18 27.51
CA ARG A 857 11.22 0.84 26.97
C ARG A 857 10.60 0.90 25.57
N ILE A 858 9.68 1.83 25.32
CA ILE A 858 9.04 2.02 24.00
C ILE A 858 10.08 2.44 22.96
N ALA A 859 10.92 3.43 23.27
CA ALA A 859 12.00 3.87 22.37
C ALA A 859 13.02 2.76 22.08
N ALA A 860 13.43 2.01 23.12
CA ALA A 860 14.27 0.83 22.97
C ALA A 860 13.68 -0.21 22.00
N HIS A 861 12.37 -0.48 22.10
CA HIS A 861 11.68 -1.45 21.26
C HIS A 861 11.68 -1.03 19.78
N VAL A 862 11.33 0.23 19.47
CA VAL A 862 11.37 0.76 18.10
C VAL A 862 12.78 0.68 17.51
N PHE A 863 13.80 1.07 18.28
CA PHE A 863 15.20 1.01 17.83
C PHE A 863 15.66 -0.43 17.52
N ILE A 864 15.32 -1.40 18.38
CA ILE A 864 15.64 -2.81 18.15
C ILE A 864 14.93 -3.34 16.89
N MET A 865 13.65 -3.03 16.69
CA MET A 865 12.90 -3.47 15.50
C MET A 865 13.51 -2.94 14.20
N ASP A 866 13.92 -1.67 14.17
CA ASP A 866 14.64 -1.09 13.02
C ASP A 866 15.87 -1.95 12.65
N LYS A 867 16.72 -2.31 13.62
CA LYS A 867 17.92 -3.11 13.33
C LYS A 867 17.64 -4.54 12.92
N VAL A 868 16.57 -5.16 13.42
CA VAL A 868 16.18 -6.52 13.02
C VAL A 868 15.66 -6.53 11.58
N VAL A 869 14.77 -5.61 11.22
CA VAL A 869 14.22 -5.53 9.85
C VAL A 869 15.30 -5.10 8.84
N VAL A 870 16.24 -4.24 9.24
CA VAL A 870 17.42 -3.89 8.41
C VAL A 870 18.31 -5.10 8.15
N LEU A 871 18.61 -5.94 9.15
CA LEU A 871 19.41 -7.16 8.94
C LEU A 871 18.68 -8.23 8.10
N PHE A 872 17.35 -8.23 8.11
CA PHE A 872 16.53 -9.14 7.30
C PHE A 872 16.45 -8.68 5.85
N THR A 873 16.25 -7.39 5.61
CA THR A 873 15.89 -6.82 4.29
C THR A 873 17.02 -6.11 3.57
N GLY A 874 18.15 -5.88 4.24
CA GLY A 874 19.27 -5.09 3.72
C GLY A 874 18.96 -3.60 3.51
N ARG A 875 17.78 -3.10 3.90
CA ARG A 875 17.37 -1.69 3.69
C ARG A 875 18.13 -0.74 4.63
N PRO A 876 18.28 0.56 4.30
CA PRO A 876 18.88 1.54 5.21
C PRO A 876 18.08 1.71 6.51
N PRO A 877 18.72 1.86 7.69
CA PRO A 877 18.03 2.09 8.96
C PRO A 877 17.30 3.43 8.97
N LEU A 878 16.11 3.44 9.58
CA LEU A 878 15.25 4.62 9.68
C LEU A 878 15.72 5.59 10.78
N ILE A 879 16.47 5.10 11.79
CA ILE A 879 17.08 5.94 12.85
C ILE A 879 18.40 5.35 13.36
N GLY A 880 19.54 5.95 13.01
CA GLY A 880 20.85 5.54 13.54
C GLY A 880 21.10 5.99 14.98
N HIS A 881 21.98 5.29 15.71
CA HIS A 881 22.36 5.57 17.12
C HIS A 881 22.81 7.04 17.34
N ARG A 882 23.37 7.67 16.30
CA ARG A 882 23.80 9.08 16.27
C ARG A 882 22.66 10.08 16.56
N TYR A 883 21.41 9.63 16.43
CA TYR A 883 20.17 10.40 16.62
C TYR A 883 19.24 9.76 17.65
N ALA A 884 19.75 8.83 18.47
CA ALA A 884 19.01 8.17 19.54
C ALA A 884 19.85 8.22 20.84
N SER A 885 19.59 9.22 21.69
CA SER A 885 20.34 9.47 22.93
C SER A 885 19.70 8.87 24.18
N THR A 886 18.43 8.44 24.10
CA THR A 886 17.64 7.89 25.21
C THR A 886 18.36 6.74 25.96
N PRO A 887 18.61 6.88 27.28
CA PRO A 887 19.29 5.88 28.09
C PRO A 887 18.61 4.51 28.15
N LEU A 888 19.43 3.48 28.40
CA LEU A 888 18.99 2.11 28.59
C LEU A 888 17.93 2.01 29.72
N PRO A 889 16.76 1.37 29.50
CA PRO A 889 15.70 1.24 30.51
C PRO A 889 16.16 0.39 31.71
N LEU A 890 15.87 0.82 32.94
CA LEU A 890 16.32 0.14 34.16
C LEU A 890 15.68 -1.25 34.27
N ASP A 891 16.42 -2.18 34.90
CA ASP A 891 16.03 -3.58 35.05
C ASP A 891 14.99 -3.83 36.17
N LEU A 892 13.97 -2.96 36.19
CA LEU A 892 12.87 -2.98 37.15
C LEU A 892 11.71 -3.83 36.60
N PRO A 893 11.14 -4.76 37.38
CA PRO A 893 9.99 -5.56 36.95
C PRO A 893 8.72 -4.70 36.85
N ASP A 894 7.86 -5.01 35.88
CA ASP A 894 6.63 -4.24 35.64
C ASP A 894 5.69 -4.23 36.85
N GLN A 895 5.68 -5.30 37.67
CA GLN A 895 4.87 -5.32 38.91
C GLN A 895 5.32 -4.26 39.93
N VAL A 896 6.60 -3.88 39.95
CA VAL A 896 7.10 -2.83 40.83
C VAL A 896 6.75 -1.45 40.29
N LEU A 897 6.88 -1.23 38.97
CA LEU A 897 6.44 0.01 38.33
C LEU A 897 4.93 0.26 38.53
N LEU A 898 4.13 -0.81 38.60
CA LEU A 898 2.69 -0.76 38.87
C LEU A 898 2.33 -0.63 40.36
N ALA A 899 3.29 -0.78 41.29
CA ALA A 899 3.05 -0.79 42.74
C ALA A 899 3.32 0.56 43.45
N GLY A 900 3.75 1.59 42.71
CA GLY A 900 3.95 2.95 43.23
C GLY A 900 5.33 3.24 43.83
N ASP A 901 5.57 4.52 44.08
CA ASP A 901 6.89 5.12 44.32
C ASP A 901 7.74 4.41 45.39
N GLU A 902 7.15 3.94 46.49
CA GLU A 902 7.88 3.19 47.53
C GLU A 902 8.48 1.88 47.02
N ALA A 903 7.75 1.15 46.18
CA ALA A 903 8.23 -0.10 45.60
C ALA A 903 9.33 0.19 44.57
N ILE A 904 9.12 1.22 43.75
CA ILE A 904 10.07 1.66 42.71
C ILE A 904 11.38 2.13 43.35
N ALA A 905 11.33 2.92 44.42
CA ALA A 905 12.52 3.37 45.15
C ALA A 905 13.33 2.20 45.71
N ARG A 906 12.69 1.29 46.47
CA ARG A 906 13.36 0.11 47.06
C ARG A 906 13.99 -0.81 46.02
N ALA A 907 13.36 -0.98 44.86
CA ALA A 907 13.91 -1.79 43.77
C ALA A 907 14.98 -1.06 42.95
N SER A 908 14.99 0.27 42.95
CA SER A 908 16.06 1.07 42.34
C SER A 908 17.33 1.05 43.21
N GLU A 909 17.16 1.03 44.53
CA GLU A 909 18.26 0.87 45.51
C GLU A 909 18.91 -0.52 45.48
N SER A 910 18.27 -1.54 44.87
CA SER A 910 18.81 -2.90 44.72
C SER A 910 19.37 -3.20 43.31
N LEU A 911 19.46 -2.20 42.43
CA LEU A 911 20.18 -2.31 41.16
C LEU A 911 21.70 -2.17 41.38
N ASP A 912 22.50 -2.71 40.46
CA ASP A 912 23.94 -2.44 40.40
C ASP A 912 24.26 -1.06 39.79
N GLU A 913 25.53 -0.66 39.80
CA GLU A 913 26.02 0.59 39.19
C GLU A 913 25.74 0.70 37.67
N ARG A 914 25.29 -0.39 37.04
CA ARG A 914 24.96 -0.51 35.62
C ARG A 914 23.46 -0.66 35.38
N GLY A 915 22.62 -0.54 36.41
CA GLY A 915 21.16 -0.63 36.32
C GLY A 915 20.57 -2.03 36.12
N TRP A 916 21.33 -3.10 36.41
CA TRP A 916 20.85 -4.49 36.42
C TRP A 916 20.31 -4.90 37.79
N ASN A 917 19.34 -5.82 37.84
CA ASN A 917 18.83 -6.36 39.10
C ASN A 917 19.84 -7.33 39.73
N THR A 918 20.12 -7.17 41.03
CA THR A 918 21.09 -8.01 41.76
C THR A 918 20.53 -9.37 42.19
N GLU A 919 19.22 -9.58 42.12
CA GLU A 919 18.56 -10.84 42.52
C GLU A 919 18.61 -11.94 41.44
N GLY A 920 19.13 -11.64 40.23
CA GLY A 920 19.17 -12.58 39.11
C GLY A 920 17.80 -12.85 38.48
N GLY A 921 16.84 -11.95 38.71
CA GLY A 921 15.54 -11.93 38.06
C GLY A 921 15.66 -11.85 36.53
N LEU A 922 14.62 -12.36 35.86
CA LEU A 922 14.44 -12.25 34.41
C LEU A 922 13.05 -11.68 34.15
N TYR A 923 13.04 -10.45 33.66
CA TYR A 923 11.88 -9.60 33.40
C TYR A 923 11.84 -9.15 31.93
N SER A 924 10.80 -8.39 31.58
CA SER A 924 10.67 -7.74 30.28
C SER A 924 11.81 -6.75 30.02
N SER A 925 12.11 -5.91 31.01
CA SER A 925 13.20 -4.96 31.07
C SER A 925 14.57 -5.63 30.94
N THR A 926 14.84 -6.72 31.65
CA THR A 926 16.11 -7.46 31.55
C THR A 926 16.37 -7.91 30.10
N SER A 927 15.32 -8.43 29.46
CA SER A 927 15.35 -8.92 28.08
C SER A 927 15.46 -7.81 27.04
N LEU A 928 14.87 -6.64 27.32
CA LEU A 928 14.90 -5.48 26.43
C LEU A 928 16.20 -4.68 26.55
N ARG A 929 16.74 -4.52 27.77
CA ARG A 929 18.01 -3.85 28.07
C ARG A 929 19.17 -4.56 27.38
N SER A 930 19.25 -5.88 27.53
CA SER A 930 20.26 -6.72 26.84
C SER A 930 20.16 -6.63 25.32
N ARG A 931 18.95 -6.75 24.74
CA ARG A 931 18.73 -6.59 23.29
C ARG A 931 19.11 -5.19 22.79
N LEU A 932 18.81 -4.12 23.53
CA LEU A 932 19.21 -2.75 23.13
C LEU A 932 20.75 -2.60 23.12
N MET A 933 21.45 -3.14 24.12
CA MET A 933 22.92 -3.12 24.15
C MET A 933 23.53 -3.85 22.94
N ILE A 934 22.96 -4.99 22.52
CA ILE A 934 23.36 -5.69 21.30
C ILE A 934 22.97 -4.90 20.04
N ALA A 935 21.79 -4.28 20.01
CA ALA A 935 21.28 -3.51 18.87
C ALA A 935 22.08 -2.21 18.62
N LEU A 936 22.65 -1.58 19.64
CA LEU A 936 23.55 -0.43 19.48
C LEU A 936 24.86 -0.83 18.78
N ILE A 937 25.44 -1.98 19.16
CA ILE A 937 26.63 -2.54 18.48
C ILE A 937 26.27 -2.98 17.04
N ARG A 938 25.05 -3.53 16.86
CA ARG A 938 24.51 -3.90 15.54
C ARG A 938 24.37 -2.70 14.61
N ASP A 939 23.92 -1.55 15.11
CA ASP A 939 23.78 -0.33 14.30
C ASP A 939 25.14 0.17 13.78
N GLU A 940 26.22 0.06 14.56
CA GLU A 940 27.57 0.35 14.06
C GLU A 940 28.05 -0.63 12.98
N LEU A 941 27.70 -1.92 13.10
CA LEU A 941 27.98 -2.93 12.06
C LEU A 941 27.17 -2.67 10.78
N ILE A 942 25.88 -2.35 10.93
CA ILE A 942 24.96 -1.94 9.86
C ILE A 942 25.49 -0.69 9.15
N GLU A 943 25.92 0.34 9.89
CA GLU A 943 26.46 1.57 9.29
C GLU A 943 27.78 1.33 8.56
N ILE A 944 28.67 0.48 9.09
CA ILE A 944 29.89 0.11 8.37
C ILE A 944 29.57 -0.65 7.10
N ALA A 945 28.63 -1.60 7.15
CA ALA A 945 28.18 -2.38 6.01
C ALA A 945 27.59 -1.47 4.91
N LEU A 946 26.46 -0.80 5.20
CA LEU A 946 25.72 0.09 4.27
C LEU A 946 26.53 1.31 3.82
N GLY A 947 27.48 1.74 4.65
CA GLY A 947 28.40 2.81 4.34
C GLY A 947 29.56 2.36 3.45
N ARG A 948 30.66 3.09 3.55
CA ARG A 948 31.87 2.83 2.77
C ARG A 948 32.74 1.79 3.47
N TRP A 949 32.27 0.55 3.60
CA TRP A 949 32.97 -0.56 4.29
C TRP A 949 34.44 -0.73 3.87
N LYS A 950 34.80 -0.42 2.61
CA LYS A 950 36.19 -0.41 2.11
C LYS A 950 37.11 0.62 2.79
N GLN A 951 36.56 1.67 3.40
CA GLN A 951 37.30 2.81 4.00
C GLN A 951 37.47 2.70 5.52
N THR A 952 36.74 1.80 6.19
CA THR A 952 36.83 1.57 7.64
C THR A 952 38.19 0.98 8.04
N PRO A 953 38.89 1.44 9.09
CA PRO A 953 40.08 0.74 9.58
C PRO A 953 39.77 -0.69 10.04
N PHE A 954 40.70 -1.62 9.82
CA PHE A 954 40.52 -3.05 10.20
C PHE A 954 40.34 -3.17 11.73
N GLU A 955 41.16 -2.40 12.45
CA GLU A 955 41.19 -2.25 13.89
C GLU A 955 39.84 -1.78 14.45
N LYS A 956 39.05 -1.00 13.68
CA LYS A 956 37.69 -0.60 14.09
C LYS A 956 36.72 -1.78 14.05
N LEU A 957 36.77 -2.62 12.99
CA LEU A 957 35.93 -3.82 12.91
C LEU A 957 36.28 -4.81 14.02
N GLN A 958 37.58 -5.04 14.26
CA GLN A 958 38.04 -5.90 15.36
C GLN A 958 37.58 -5.36 16.73
N ALA A 959 37.74 -4.06 17.01
CA ALA A 959 37.28 -3.46 18.26
C ALA A 959 35.76 -3.57 18.47
N ILE A 960 34.96 -3.55 17.39
CA ILE A 960 33.51 -3.78 17.47
C ILE A 960 33.21 -5.24 17.84
N LYS A 961 33.90 -6.21 17.24
CA LYS A 961 33.80 -7.66 17.57
C LYS A 961 34.22 -7.93 19.01
N GLU A 962 35.34 -7.36 19.46
CA GLU A 962 35.82 -7.48 20.85
C GLU A 962 34.83 -6.88 21.86
N ARG A 963 34.26 -5.70 21.57
CA ARG A 963 33.21 -5.08 22.40
C ARG A 963 31.92 -5.91 22.43
N GLN A 964 31.56 -6.59 21.34
CA GLN A 964 30.42 -7.52 21.31
C GLN A 964 30.64 -8.72 22.24
N LEU A 965 31.85 -9.27 22.28
CA LEU A 965 32.24 -10.35 23.19
C LEU A 965 32.27 -9.88 24.65
N GLN A 966 32.86 -8.70 24.91
CA GLN A 966 32.90 -8.09 26.24
C GLN A 966 31.49 -7.82 26.78
N THR A 967 30.59 -7.29 25.95
CA THR A 967 29.20 -6.97 26.34
C THR A 967 28.47 -8.21 26.85
N MET A 968 28.65 -9.37 26.19
CA MET A 968 28.06 -10.64 26.64
C MET A 968 28.73 -11.21 27.89
N ALA A 969 30.05 -11.04 28.04
CA ALA A 969 30.78 -11.44 29.24
C ALA A 969 30.42 -10.60 30.48
N GLU A 970 29.87 -9.40 30.28
CA GLU A 970 29.42 -8.49 31.33
C GLU A 970 27.91 -8.57 31.63
N PHE A 971 27.15 -9.42 30.92
CA PHE A 971 25.74 -9.67 31.24
C PHE A 971 25.58 -10.56 32.49
N PRO A 972 24.55 -10.32 33.33
CA PRO A 972 24.20 -11.21 34.43
C PRO A 972 24.07 -12.68 34.01
N LEU A 973 24.63 -13.59 34.83
CA LEU A 973 24.58 -15.05 34.59
C LEU A 973 23.17 -15.60 34.41
N SER A 974 22.14 -14.90 34.92
CA SER A 974 20.73 -15.23 34.70
C SER A 974 20.33 -15.18 33.24
N LEU A 975 20.90 -14.29 32.41
CA LEU A 975 20.60 -14.16 30.98
C LEU A 975 21.25 -15.23 30.10
N ILE A 976 22.30 -15.90 30.58
CA ILE A 976 23.05 -16.89 29.79
C ILE A 976 22.21 -18.17 29.65
N TYR A 977 22.01 -18.62 28.41
CA TYR A 977 21.33 -19.87 28.10
C TYR A 977 22.15 -21.09 28.58
N GLN A 978 21.49 -22.02 29.28
CA GLN A 978 22.10 -23.29 29.69
C GLN A 978 21.32 -24.46 29.08
N PRO A 979 21.97 -25.40 28.33
CA PRO A 979 21.27 -26.44 27.57
C PRO A 979 20.24 -27.28 28.34
N GLY A 980 20.51 -27.60 29.62
CA GLY A 980 19.59 -28.37 30.47
C GLY A 980 18.29 -27.64 30.85
N GLU A 981 18.15 -26.36 30.53
CA GLU A 981 16.88 -25.63 30.73
C GLU A 981 15.77 -26.14 29.80
N LEU A 982 16.11 -26.71 28.63
CA LEU A 982 15.14 -27.31 27.70
C LEU A 982 14.56 -28.65 28.16
N ASP A 983 15.25 -29.39 29.02
CA ASP A 983 14.70 -30.60 29.67
C ASP A 983 13.96 -30.25 30.98
N SER A 984 14.36 -29.16 31.64
CA SER A 984 13.81 -28.74 32.93
C SER A 984 12.36 -28.27 32.83
N ARG A 985 11.42 -29.05 33.37
CA ARG A 985 10.00 -28.70 33.51
C ARG A 985 9.73 -27.49 34.43
N SER A 986 10.69 -27.07 35.26
CA SER A 986 10.52 -25.88 36.13
C SER A 986 10.94 -24.57 35.48
N SER A 987 11.69 -24.60 34.36
CA SER A 987 12.10 -23.39 33.64
C SER A 987 10.94 -22.82 32.81
N SER A 988 10.58 -21.54 33.00
CA SER A 988 9.51 -20.90 32.22
C SER A 988 9.87 -20.86 30.72
N PRO A 989 9.01 -21.32 29.79
CA PRO A 989 9.30 -21.32 28.36
C PRO A 989 9.69 -19.93 27.81
N GLY A 990 9.00 -18.87 28.25
CA GLY A 990 9.31 -17.49 27.82
C GLY A 990 10.67 -16.99 28.30
N ARG A 991 11.18 -17.49 29.45
CA ARG A 991 12.55 -17.22 29.88
C ARG A 991 13.56 -17.93 28.99
N VAL A 992 13.35 -19.21 28.67
CA VAL A 992 14.26 -19.97 27.78
C VAL A 992 14.26 -19.36 26.37
N TYR A 993 13.10 -18.97 25.85
CA TYR A 993 12.97 -18.21 24.60
C TYR A 993 13.81 -16.93 24.62
N ALA A 994 13.68 -16.10 25.65
CA ALA A 994 14.40 -14.82 25.75
C ALA A 994 15.93 -15.02 25.75
N LYS A 995 16.43 -16.01 26.51
CA LYS A 995 17.87 -16.35 26.53
C LYS A 995 18.38 -16.83 25.17
N LEU A 996 17.64 -17.73 24.51
CA LEU A 996 18.00 -18.25 23.19
C LEU A 996 18.04 -17.13 22.15
N LEU A 997 17.06 -16.22 22.16
CA LEU A 997 17.00 -15.09 21.25
C LEU A 997 18.16 -14.09 21.50
N ILE A 998 18.51 -13.81 22.75
CA ILE A 998 19.68 -12.97 23.10
C ILE A 998 20.99 -13.61 22.60
N GLN A 999 21.15 -14.93 22.73
CA GLN A 999 22.32 -15.65 22.21
C GLN A 999 22.35 -15.63 20.66
N LEU A 1000 21.21 -15.84 19.98
CA LEU A 1000 21.13 -15.72 18.52
C LEU A 1000 21.46 -14.30 18.04
N GLU A 1001 20.95 -13.29 18.71
CA GLU A 1001 21.23 -11.88 18.39
C GLU A 1001 22.70 -11.49 18.61
N HIS A 1002 23.36 -12.06 19.61
CA HIS A 1002 24.80 -11.95 19.82
C HIS A 1002 25.58 -12.60 18.66
N LEU A 1003 25.25 -13.84 18.32
CA LEU A 1003 25.92 -14.60 17.25
C LEU A 1003 25.71 -13.93 15.88
N GLN A 1004 24.53 -13.36 15.63
CA GLN A 1004 24.25 -12.60 14.41
C GLN A 1004 25.16 -11.36 14.28
N ASN A 1005 25.45 -10.66 15.37
CA ASN A 1005 26.43 -9.56 15.36
C ASN A 1005 27.86 -10.07 15.09
N LEU A 1006 28.26 -11.23 15.64
CA LEU A 1006 29.55 -11.85 15.31
C LEU A 1006 29.62 -12.28 13.84
N PHE A 1007 28.59 -12.92 13.31
CA PHE A 1007 28.47 -13.36 11.92
C PHE A 1007 28.64 -12.18 10.94
N VAL A 1008 27.98 -11.05 11.20
CA VAL A 1008 28.14 -9.83 10.39
C VAL A 1008 29.56 -9.26 10.51
N ALA A 1009 30.13 -9.20 11.71
CA ALA A 1009 31.51 -8.73 11.91
C ALA A 1009 32.54 -9.62 11.20
N ASP A 1010 32.40 -10.94 11.29
CA ASP A 1010 33.29 -11.93 10.67
C ASP A 1010 33.20 -11.88 9.14
N ARG A 1011 31.99 -11.77 8.56
CA ARG A 1011 31.82 -11.58 7.11
C ARG A 1011 32.46 -10.28 6.63
N LEU A 1012 32.38 -9.18 7.41
CA LEU A 1012 33.03 -7.91 7.08
C LEU A 1012 34.57 -7.96 7.21
N LEU A 1013 35.12 -8.71 8.17
CA LEU A 1013 36.56 -8.92 8.34
C LEU A 1013 37.13 -9.78 7.20
N LEU A 1014 36.49 -10.91 6.87
CA LEU A 1014 36.89 -11.78 5.76
C LEU A 1014 36.85 -11.05 4.42
N ARG A 1015 35.81 -10.26 4.15
CA ARG A 1015 35.72 -9.42 2.93
C ARG A 1015 36.80 -8.33 2.86
N ARG A 1016 37.52 -8.07 3.95
CA ARG A 1016 38.66 -7.16 4.03
C ARG A 1016 40.03 -7.84 3.90
N GLY A 1017 40.05 -9.15 3.65
CA GLY A 1017 41.28 -9.93 3.46
C GLY A 1017 41.89 -10.45 4.75
N ASP A 1018 41.09 -10.58 5.82
CA ASP A 1018 41.51 -11.33 7.00
C ASP A 1018 41.67 -12.83 6.68
N LEU A 1019 42.50 -13.53 7.46
CA LEU A 1019 42.65 -14.97 7.34
C LEU A 1019 41.52 -15.66 8.11
N ASP A 1020 40.76 -16.54 7.44
CA ASP A 1020 39.73 -17.31 8.15
C ASP A 1020 40.35 -18.27 9.17
N GLN A 1021 40.03 -18.04 10.44
CA GLN A 1021 40.45 -18.88 11.57
C GLN A 1021 39.39 -19.93 11.95
N GLY A 1022 38.33 -20.05 11.14
CA GLY A 1022 37.15 -20.87 11.39
C GLY A 1022 36.08 -20.20 12.27
N ASP A 1023 36.21 -18.90 12.56
CA ASP A 1023 35.27 -18.16 13.42
C ASP A 1023 33.87 -18.08 12.80
N LEU A 1024 33.78 -17.73 11.51
CA LEU A 1024 32.49 -17.62 10.83
C LEU A 1024 31.75 -18.97 10.79
N LEU A 1025 32.47 -20.08 10.58
CA LEU A 1025 31.90 -21.42 10.59
C LEU A 1025 31.43 -21.84 12.00
N LEU A 1026 32.23 -21.54 13.04
CA LEU A 1026 31.85 -21.80 14.44
C LEU A 1026 30.55 -21.07 14.80
N THR A 1027 30.49 -19.76 14.51
CA THR A 1027 29.31 -18.90 14.74
C THR A 1027 28.11 -19.40 13.96
N SER A 1028 28.27 -19.70 12.66
CA SER A 1028 27.18 -20.18 11.81
C SER A 1028 26.61 -21.53 12.26
N PHE A 1029 27.48 -22.46 12.66
CA PHE A 1029 27.05 -23.75 13.21
C PHE A 1029 26.25 -23.58 14.50
N GLU A 1030 26.65 -22.66 15.39
CA GLU A 1030 25.89 -22.38 16.63
C GLU A 1030 24.55 -21.70 16.34
N MET A 1031 24.49 -20.72 15.42
CA MET A 1031 23.25 -20.04 15.02
C MET A 1031 22.19 -21.02 14.50
N VAL A 1032 22.55 -21.92 13.58
CA VAL A 1032 21.64 -22.97 13.10
C VAL A 1032 21.27 -23.91 14.26
N SER A 1033 22.25 -24.39 15.03
CA SER A 1033 22.00 -25.33 16.14
C SER A 1033 21.01 -24.78 17.18
N LEU A 1034 21.12 -23.50 17.56
CA LEU A 1034 20.23 -22.87 18.53
C LEU A 1034 18.85 -22.54 17.95
N THR A 1035 18.79 -22.12 16.67
CA THR A 1035 17.51 -21.84 16.00
C THR A 1035 16.64 -23.10 15.85
N LEU A 1036 17.26 -24.26 15.59
CA LEU A 1036 16.55 -25.54 15.53
C LEU A 1036 15.91 -25.96 16.86
N LEU A 1037 16.36 -25.42 18.00
CA LEU A 1037 15.79 -25.72 19.32
C LEU A 1037 14.35 -25.22 19.46
N PHE A 1038 13.98 -24.13 18.77
CA PHE A 1038 12.62 -23.61 18.78
C PHE A 1038 11.63 -24.58 18.12
N TRP A 1039 11.98 -25.10 16.93
CA TRP A 1039 11.15 -26.06 16.19
C TRP A 1039 11.12 -27.45 16.80
N THR A 1040 12.28 -27.99 17.18
CA THR A 1040 12.36 -29.31 17.86
C THR A 1040 11.66 -29.33 19.22
N ASN A 1041 11.41 -28.15 19.82
CA ASN A 1041 10.62 -27.98 21.05
C ASN A 1041 9.34 -27.14 20.80
N LYS A 1042 8.77 -27.15 19.59
CA LYS A 1042 7.62 -26.33 19.15
C LYS A 1042 6.37 -26.38 20.05
N ASP A 1043 6.25 -27.42 20.87
CA ASP A 1043 5.11 -27.63 21.78
C ASP A 1043 5.38 -27.05 23.18
N ARG A 1044 6.66 -26.95 23.59
CA ARG A 1044 7.08 -26.13 24.74
C ARG A 1044 7.01 -24.64 24.41
N PHE A 1045 7.32 -24.28 23.17
CA PHE A 1045 7.27 -22.91 22.66
C PHE A 1045 5.94 -22.57 21.95
N ALA A 1046 4.83 -23.26 22.27
CA ALA A 1046 3.55 -23.12 21.56
C ALA A 1046 3.05 -21.66 21.41
N LEU A 1047 3.22 -20.83 22.45
CA LEU A 1047 2.82 -19.42 22.46
C LEU A 1047 3.69 -18.51 21.57
N ALA A 1048 4.85 -18.99 21.12
CA ALA A 1048 5.82 -18.26 20.30
C ALA A 1048 5.97 -18.86 18.89
N ARG A 1049 5.14 -19.85 18.51
CA ARG A 1049 5.09 -20.39 17.14
C ARG A 1049 4.92 -19.32 16.04
N PRO A 1050 4.17 -18.21 16.23
CA PRO A 1050 4.09 -17.15 15.22
C PRO A 1050 5.43 -16.50 14.87
N ASP A 1051 6.42 -16.51 15.79
CA ASP A 1051 7.75 -15.95 15.53
C ASP A 1051 8.59 -16.81 14.60
N PHE A 1052 8.24 -18.09 14.43
CA PHE A 1052 9.17 -19.08 13.87
C PHE A 1052 9.56 -18.77 12.42
N ALA A 1053 8.66 -18.16 11.64
CA ALA A 1053 8.90 -17.79 10.24
C ALA A 1053 9.89 -16.63 10.08
N TRP A 1054 9.87 -15.62 10.96
CA TRP A 1054 10.88 -14.57 10.95
C TRP A 1054 12.19 -15.06 11.59
N LEU A 1055 12.10 -15.85 12.66
CA LEU A 1055 13.25 -16.33 13.44
C LEU A 1055 14.14 -17.29 12.63
N VAL A 1056 13.57 -18.26 11.90
CA VAL A 1056 14.38 -19.15 11.05
C VAL A 1056 15.09 -18.38 9.94
N MET A 1057 14.39 -17.42 9.31
CA MET A 1057 14.89 -16.61 8.20
C MET A 1057 15.94 -15.58 8.63
N ALA A 1058 15.80 -14.98 9.82
CA ALA A 1058 16.75 -13.99 10.34
C ALA A 1058 18.07 -14.60 10.84
N TYR A 1059 18.04 -15.84 11.35
CA TYR A 1059 19.20 -16.45 12.02
C TYR A 1059 19.72 -17.72 11.35
N ALA A 1060 18.88 -18.74 11.14
CA ALA A 1060 19.35 -20.02 10.61
C ALA A 1060 19.60 -19.99 9.11
N THR A 1061 18.80 -19.27 8.34
CA THR A 1061 18.94 -19.20 6.87
C THR A 1061 20.32 -18.66 6.45
N PRO A 1062 20.76 -17.44 6.81
CA PRO A 1062 22.09 -16.93 6.42
C PRO A 1062 23.26 -17.80 6.91
N ALA A 1063 23.14 -18.36 8.12
CA ALA A 1063 24.12 -19.27 8.69
C ALA A 1063 24.14 -20.64 7.98
N GLY A 1064 22.99 -21.12 7.52
CA GLY A 1064 22.82 -22.32 6.70
C GLY A 1064 23.54 -22.20 5.36
N GLY A 1065 23.55 -21.01 4.74
CA GLY A 1065 24.35 -20.73 3.55
C GLY A 1065 25.86 -21.00 3.76
N ILE A 1066 26.42 -20.58 4.91
CA ILE A 1066 27.83 -20.88 5.25
C ILE A 1066 28.05 -22.38 5.48
N LEU A 1067 27.11 -23.06 6.14
CA LEU A 1067 27.16 -24.52 6.30
C LEU A 1067 27.10 -25.27 4.96
N CYS A 1068 26.32 -24.78 4.00
CA CYS A 1068 26.30 -25.29 2.63
C CYS A 1068 27.66 -25.11 1.93
N MET A 1069 28.29 -23.93 2.05
CA MET A 1069 29.60 -23.66 1.45
C MET A 1069 30.71 -24.57 2.02
N GLU A 1070 30.72 -24.85 3.33
CA GLU A 1070 31.66 -25.79 3.95
C GLU A 1070 31.45 -27.26 3.49
N LEU A 1071 30.24 -27.64 3.07
CA LEU A 1071 30.02 -28.96 2.45
C LEU A 1071 30.54 -29.05 1.01
N LEU A 1072 30.47 -27.95 0.26
CA LEU A 1072 30.94 -27.85 -1.13
C LEU A 1072 32.46 -27.67 -1.24
N ASN A 1073 33.07 -26.92 -0.32
CA ASN A 1073 34.50 -26.64 -0.26
C ASN A 1073 35.04 -26.79 1.18
N PRO A 1074 35.29 -28.03 1.67
CA PRO A 1074 35.62 -28.27 3.07
C PRO A 1074 36.97 -27.69 3.51
N SER A 1075 36.96 -26.91 4.58
CA SER A 1075 38.16 -26.28 5.16
C SER A 1075 38.96 -27.22 6.08
N PHE A 1076 38.36 -28.33 6.54
CA PHE A 1076 39.00 -29.33 7.39
C PHE A 1076 38.59 -30.77 7.03
N THR A 1077 39.27 -31.76 7.62
CA THR A 1077 38.92 -33.18 7.47
C THR A 1077 38.60 -33.82 8.83
N GLY A 1078 37.57 -34.68 8.86
CA GLY A 1078 37.10 -35.32 10.09
C GLY A 1078 36.28 -34.39 10.99
N ALA A 1079 36.93 -33.79 11.97
CA ALA A 1079 36.31 -32.93 12.98
C ALA A 1079 37.06 -31.59 13.10
N HIS A 1080 36.33 -30.49 13.31
CA HIS A 1080 36.90 -29.15 13.26
C HIS A 1080 37.91 -28.91 14.40
N PRO A 1081 39.13 -28.39 14.12
CA PRO A 1081 40.22 -28.32 15.11
C PRO A 1081 39.90 -27.59 16.41
N ARG A 1082 38.99 -26.60 16.37
CA ARG A 1082 38.57 -25.80 17.53
C ARG A 1082 37.27 -26.28 18.18
N ASN A 1083 36.50 -27.16 17.53
CA ASN A 1083 35.23 -27.67 18.08
C ASN A 1083 34.89 -29.04 17.50
N ALA A 1084 35.22 -30.10 18.24
CA ALA A 1084 35.01 -31.49 17.82
C ALA A 1084 33.53 -31.90 17.60
N LYS A 1085 32.55 -31.05 17.95
CA LYS A 1085 31.14 -31.27 17.58
C LYS A 1085 30.86 -30.99 16.10
N ILE A 1086 31.68 -30.15 15.45
CA ILE A 1086 31.53 -29.81 14.04
C ILE A 1086 32.27 -30.85 13.21
N THR A 1087 31.50 -31.58 12.41
CA THR A 1087 31.95 -32.63 11.48
C THR A 1087 31.07 -32.55 10.24
N ARG A 1088 31.52 -33.09 9.10
CA ARG A 1088 30.66 -33.18 7.90
C ARG A 1088 29.30 -33.84 8.18
N SER A 1089 29.25 -34.81 9.10
CA SER A 1089 28.02 -35.50 9.51
C SER A 1089 27.06 -34.59 10.30
N SER A 1090 27.56 -33.81 11.26
CA SER A 1090 26.73 -32.90 12.05
C SER A 1090 26.29 -31.67 11.27
N ILE A 1091 27.09 -31.19 10.31
CA ILE A 1091 26.68 -30.14 9.37
C ILE A 1091 25.50 -30.63 8.52
N ILE A 1092 25.57 -31.83 7.94
CA ILE A 1092 24.47 -32.44 7.18
C ILE A 1092 23.22 -32.60 8.06
N GLN A 1093 23.35 -33.12 9.29
CA GLN A 1093 22.21 -33.27 10.21
C GLN A 1093 21.53 -31.93 10.53
N ASN A 1094 22.29 -30.88 10.81
CA ASN A 1094 21.74 -29.55 11.06
C ASN A 1094 21.01 -29.00 9.82
N LEU A 1095 21.56 -29.18 8.62
CA LEU A 1095 20.92 -28.71 7.38
C LEU A 1095 19.65 -29.53 7.03
N SER A 1096 19.63 -30.84 7.26
CA SER A 1096 18.41 -31.66 7.09
C SER A 1096 17.31 -31.27 8.09
N LEU A 1097 17.68 -30.90 9.33
CA LEU A 1097 16.72 -30.36 10.30
C LEU A 1097 16.25 -28.94 9.93
N LEU A 1098 17.10 -28.13 9.28
CA LEU A 1098 16.76 -26.80 8.81
C LEU A 1098 15.77 -26.85 7.64
N ILE A 1099 15.96 -27.75 6.68
CA ILE A 1099 14.97 -28.07 5.63
C ILE A 1099 13.62 -28.42 6.28
N GLY A 1100 13.61 -29.36 7.24
CA GLY A 1100 12.37 -29.75 7.94
C GLY A 1100 11.68 -28.62 8.70
N PHE A 1101 12.44 -27.63 9.20
CA PHE A 1101 11.88 -26.42 9.83
C PHE A 1101 11.34 -25.43 8.79
N LEU A 1102 12.06 -25.21 7.69
CA LEU A 1102 11.63 -24.33 6.59
C LEU A 1102 10.37 -24.88 5.91
N ASP A 1103 10.31 -26.18 5.60
CA ASP A 1103 9.16 -26.85 5.00
C ASP A 1103 7.93 -26.89 5.93
N TRP A 1104 8.14 -26.80 7.25
CA TRP A 1104 7.05 -26.69 8.23
C TRP A 1104 6.34 -25.33 8.17
N ILE A 1105 7.01 -24.30 7.62
CA ILE A 1105 6.41 -22.99 7.34
C ILE A 1105 5.84 -23.03 5.91
N GLY A 1106 4.57 -23.42 5.82
CA GLY A 1106 3.88 -23.55 4.52
C GLY A 1106 3.90 -22.27 3.69
N THR A 1107 3.90 -22.41 2.36
CA THR A 1107 4.09 -21.31 1.39
C THR A 1107 3.10 -20.14 1.54
N GLY A 1108 1.88 -20.41 2.01
CA GLY A 1108 0.85 -19.40 2.29
C GLY A 1108 0.99 -18.66 3.63
N ALA A 1109 2.02 -18.94 4.43
CA ALA A 1109 2.34 -18.19 5.65
C ALA A 1109 3.25 -16.98 5.35
N ALA A 1110 3.34 -16.05 6.30
CA ALA A 1110 4.36 -14.99 6.26
C ALA A 1110 5.77 -15.58 6.05
N ASN A 1111 6.53 -14.98 5.13
CA ASN A 1111 7.83 -15.46 4.64
C ASN A 1111 7.83 -16.88 4.00
N GLY A 1112 6.68 -17.55 3.81
CA GLY A 1112 6.60 -18.95 3.37
C GLY A 1112 7.28 -19.22 2.02
N ASN A 1113 7.12 -18.32 1.05
CA ASN A 1113 7.82 -18.40 -0.24
C ASN A 1113 9.35 -18.27 -0.10
N LEU A 1114 9.84 -17.46 0.84
CA LEU A 1114 11.28 -17.37 1.14
C LEU A 1114 11.77 -18.66 1.78
N CYS A 1115 11.02 -19.20 2.75
CA CYS A 1115 11.34 -20.45 3.44
C CYS A 1115 11.44 -21.63 2.45
N ALA A 1116 10.46 -21.77 1.56
CA ALA A 1116 10.44 -22.81 0.53
C ALA A 1116 11.64 -22.68 -0.45
N ASN A 1117 11.96 -21.46 -0.89
CA ASN A 1117 13.11 -21.23 -1.76
C ASN A 1117 14.44 -21.56 -1.03
N CYS A 1118 14.57 -21.22 0.26
CA CYS A 1118 15.74 -21.57 1.07
C CYS A 1118 15.88 -23.08 1.24
N SER A 1119 14.76 -23.76 1.53
CA SER A 1119 14.71 -25.21 1.65
C SER A 1119 15.21 -25.90 0.38
N ALA A 1120 14.72 -25.47 -0.80
CA ALA A 1120 15.11 -26.03 -2.09
C ALA A 1120 16.61 -25.94 -2.37
N VAL A 1121 17.27 -24.81 -2.05
CA VAL A 1121 18.72 -24.67 -2.29
C VAL A 1121 19.54 -25.48 -1.28
N ILE A 1122 19.17 -25.52 0.01
CA ILE A 1122 19.85 -26.39 0.99
C ILE A 1122 19.70 -27.87 0.59
N GLN A 1123 18.49 -28.28 0.18
CA GLN A 1123 18.20 -29.64 -0.27
C GLN A 1123 19.06 -30.02 -1.48
N HIS A 1124 19.19 -29.13 -2.48
CA HIS A 1124 20.08 -29.39 -3.63
C HIS A 1124 21.55 -29.55 -3.20
N VAL A 1125 22.05 -28.69 -2.31
CA VAL A 1125 23.44 -28.82 -1.80
C VAL A 1125 23.63 -30.14 -1.06
N LEU A 1126 22.67 -30.58 -0.25
CA LEU A 1126 22.71 -31.89 0.41
C LEU A 1126 22.66 -33.04 -0.61
N ASP A 1127 21.76 -33.00 -1.59
CA ASP A 1127 21.63 -34.03 -2.61
C ASP A 1127 22.91 -34.17 -3.45
N HIS A 1128 23.54 -33.06 -3.85
CA HIS A 1128 24.86 -33.10 -4.48
C HIS A 1128 25.89 -33.75 -3.53
N THR A 1129 25.99 -33.22 -2.30
CA THR A 1129 26.95 -33.66 -1.27
C THR A 1129 26.82 -35.13 -0.85
N LEU A 1130 25.62 -35.72 -0.99
CA LEU A 1130 25.34 -37.12 -0.65
C LEU A 1130 25.45 -38.06 -1.85
N ASN A 1131 25.08 -37.62 -3.07
CA ASN A 1131 25.06 -38.48 -4.25
C ASN A 1131 26.37 -38.49 -5.04
N THR A 1132 27.24 -37.47 -4.95
CA THR A 1132 28.55 -37.50 -5.63
C THR A 1132 29.54 -38.42 -4.90
N THR A 1133 29.88 -39.55 -5.51
CA THR A 1133 30.74 -40.60 -4.93
C THR A 1133 32.25 -40.32 -5.02
N GLY A 1134 32.65 -39.13 -4.58
CA GLY A 1134 34.00 -38.86 -4.05
C GLY A 1134 34.98 -38.09 -4.93
N SER A 1135 35.77 -37.24 -4.27
CA SER A 1135 37.04 -36.69 -4.75
C SER A 1135 37.04 -35.79 -6.00
N SER A 1136 35.96 -35.04 -6.24
CA SER A 1136 36.01 -33.82 -7.04
C SER A 1136 35.91 -32.58 -6.14
N SER A 1137 37.04 -32.03 -5.72
CA SER A 1137 37.08 -30.62 -5.33
C SER A 1137 36.70 -29.78 -6.54
N TRP A 1138 35.74 -28.88 -6.40
CA TRP A 1138 35.31 -28.00 -7.49
C TRP A 1138 36.51 -27.21 -8.05
N PRO A 1139 36.70 -27.14 -9.38
CA PRO A 1139 37.61 -26.16 -9.97
C PRO A 1139 37.24 -24.75 -9.50
N PRO A 1140 38.19 -23.83 -9.26
CA PRO A 1140 37.87 -22.47 -8.81
C PRO A 1140 36.89 -21.76 -9.76
N GLU A 1141 37.12 -21.90 -11.06
CA GLU A 1141 36.28 -21.41 -12.16
C GLU A 1141 34.83 -21.95 -12.10
N ALA A 1142 34.64 -23.14 -11.51
CA ALA A 1142 33.34 -23.76 -11.33
C ALA A 1142 32.68 -23.37 -9.99
N LEU A 1143 33.42 -22.89 -8.99
CA LEU A 1143 32.84 -22.24 -7.80
C LEU A 1143 32.31 -20.84 -8.12
N ASP A 1144 33.01 -20.09 -8.98
CA ASP A 1144 32.48 -18.83 -9.54
C ASP A 1144 31.24 -19.10 -10.40
N ALA A 1145 31.23 -20.17 -11.21
CA ALA A 1145 30.03 -20.60 -11.94
C ALA A 1145 28.90 -21.07 -10.99
N MET A 1146 29.21 -21.72 -9.86
CA MET A 1146 28.20 -22.04 -8.84
C MET A 1146 27.57 -20.79 -8.23
N GLN A 1147 28.28 -19.66 -8.09
CA GLN A 1147 27.66 -18.41 -7.62
C GLN A 1147 26.68 -17.80 -8.64
N LEU A 1148 26.69 -18.28 -9.89
CA LEU A 1148 25.76 -17.89 -10.95
C LEU A 1148 24.62 -18.91 -11.15
N ASP A 1149 24.90 -20.22 -11.05
CA ASP A 1149 23.89 -21.30 -11.18
C ASP A 1149 23.11 -21.57 -9.88
N PHE A 1150 23.74 -21.41 -8.71
CA PHE A 1150 23.05 -21.51 -7.41
C PHE A 1150 22.76 -20.11 -6.90
N ASN A 1151 21.48 -19.75 -6.83
CA ASN A 1151 21.04 -18.52 -6.19
C ASN A 1151 21.23 -18.61 -4.66
N PHE A 1152 22.45 -18.35 -4.21
CA PHE A 1152 22.79 -18.14 -2.80
C PHE A 1152 22.46 -16.72 -2.31
N GLU A 1153 21.99 -15.84 -3.20
CA GLU A 1153 21.57 -14.45 -2.90
C GLU A 1153 20.42 -14.47 -1.87
N LEU A 1154 19.56 -15.48 -1.96
CA LEU A 1154 18.49 -15.76 -1.00
C LEU A 1154 18.95 -16.03 0.45
N PHE A 1155 20.20 -16.42 0.68
CA PHE A 1155 20.81 -16.51 2.02
C PHE A 1155 21.60 -15.26 2.40
N ASP A 1156 21.78 -14.34 1.44
CA ASP A 1156 22.67 -13.20 1.52
C ASP A 1156 21.85 -11.92 1.70
N THR A 1157 21.34 -11.70 2.91
CA THR A 1157 20.52 -10.50 3.29
C THR A 1157 21.24 -9.15 3.14
N PHE A 1158 22.43 -9.17 2.55
CA PHE A 1158 23.25 -8.06 2.15
C PHE A 1158 23.68 -8.22 0.68
N GLU A 1159 22.74 -8.41 -0.25
CA GLU A 1159 23.00 -8.53 -1.69
C GLU A 1159 23.91 -7.39 -2.23
N TRP A 1160 23.67 -6.17 -1.77
CA TRP A 1160 24.46 -4.96 -2.07
C TRP A 1160 25.84 -4.91 -1.35
N LEU A 1161 26.14 -5.87 -0.46
CA LEU A 1161 27.51 -6.26 -0.06
C LEU A 1161 28.13 -7.29 -1.03
N ARG A 1162 27.66 -7.39 -2.28
CA ARG A 1162 28.48 -7.91 -3.38
C ARG A 1162 29.21 -6.76 -4.07
N THR A 1163 30.04 -7.10 -5.04
CA THR A 1163 30.81 -6.17 -5.87
C THR A 1163 30.86 -6.83 -7.22
N ASP A 1164 30.21 -6.23 -8.21
CA ASP A 1164 30.18 -6.77 -9.56
C ASP A 1164 31.60 -6.92 -10.09
N LEU A 1165 31.90 -8.10 -10.64
CA LEU A 1165 33.16 -8.36 -11.33
C LEU A 1165 33.11 -7.80 -12.75
N SER A 1166 33.11 -6.47 -12.91
CA SER A 1166 33.70 -5.85 -14.11
C SER A 1166 34.00 -4.35 -13.99
N ASN A 1167 35.16 -3.98 -14.56
CA ASN A 1167 35.60 -2.65 -15.03
C ASN A 1167 36.11 -1.60 -14.00
N GLU A 1168 37.39 -1.25 -14.22
CA GLU A 1168 38.21 -0.12 -13.71
C GLU A 1168 38.56 -0.07 -12.19
#